data_AF-A0A661CAY7-F1
#
_entry.id   AF-A0A661CAY7-F1
#
_cell.length_a   1.000
_cell.length_b   1.000
_cell.length_c   1.000
_cell.angle_alpha   90.00
_cell.angle_beta   90.00
_cell.angle_gamma   90.00
#
_symmetry.space_group_name_H-M   'P 1'
#
loop_
_entity.id
_entity.type
_entity.pdbx_description
1 polymer ?
#
loop_
_entity_poly.entity_id
_entity_poly.type
_entity_poly.pdbx_seq_one_letter_code
_entity_poly.pdbx_strand_id
1 'polypeptide(L)'
;ATLNLIDSLGTPDTTTLSGVLQFTESNYQAANEEVGSVTLTVSRTHGSHGEVTVSYTTQEGTAKADQDYLETTGALNWGEGDTDNKEIIVSIMSDTVEEANETFTVNLSNPTSDASLGTIPTATVNILDSFGTPDTTIPSDSPGFLQFAADNYQVAENGGSITITVTRTGGSVGVVEATYTTADDTATSRDYIATRNTLRWQDGDSEAKSFKISLYDDGLIEGDENFLLKLFNPTEGAILGSNAEAIVTITDDDATWVQFSSNTYVVDEDSNIATITVSRVGGRIGEVSVEYDLIEDCSSSIDNCATVDEDYTVVNLDKHVLTWISGDGYDKTFTIFLHDDNDVEGNEVLPLKLFNLKGNASLGTPIETMLTIVDNDTGECAPPPVKNCYWENDGNTLQDVIITPLGTVVGGELTGKIENQGVVQDVTLLANTLIYGGGIVRGDIRGVPEGPAILSNVEVAANSTLAYVIIASGTLVDSSVILKEGVLFEYNSLIPYRADLNKTLGHISTVGLDIDAIKLTSDVLLNTGSDGILGAINGLYEFASLKMALRQEPSSGYLLLDVESIHHAVLPVQVRQIWGRQTIENQPLKPLGLTVDPNGEVTFITHTGREVVTLPVVQNPLAFREALNSTFGLDKMSLQSSGNLKIPAPEGAYYMARPNLFSTDAPAGTPVGIDMSKSLWLNNVADVFLVFEVDDGQVQLPETTFPVVGSGGTGGTGQSTGSPIQRLQLMYPAAANPEALYALSERSDSRPALYNDGRVYAYTGSGVSKKPYKGVLDYLVTPGTPTGRSYAQINEIEDVNGDGFNDYRIVYPNGDSQVMYQCAVCFE
;
A
#
# COMPACT_ATOMS: atom_id res chain seq x y z
N ALA A 1 35.38 -27.44 -11.95
CA ALA A 1 34.08 -28.07 -12.23
C ALA A 1 33.70 -28.86 -10.99
N THR A 2 33.03 -28.19 -10.06
CA THR A 2 32.39 -28.81 -8.90
C THR A 2 30.99 -29.23 -9.34
N LEU A 3 30.66 -30.48 -9.08
CA LEU A 3 29.39 -31.12 -9.46
C LEU A 3 28.38 -30.80 -8.36
N ASN A 4 27.35 -30.00 -8.64
CA ASN A 4 26.22 -29.82 -7.73
C ASN A 4 25.27 -31.00 -7.90
N LEU A 5 25.07 -31.77 -6.83
CA LEU A 5 24.03 -32.81 -6.76
C LEU A 5 22.73 -32.13 -6.32
N ILE A 6 21.66 -32.36 -7.07
CA ILE A 6 20.31 -31.81 -6.84
C ILE A 6 19.47 -32.96 -6.27
N ASP A 7 18.63 -32.67 -5.26
CA ASP A 7 17.64 -33.60 -4.73
C ASP A 7 16.49 -33.80 -5.75
N SER A 8 15.70 -34.87 -5.62
CA SER A 8 14.58 -35.28 -6.48
C SER A 8 13.39 -34.29 -6.53
N LEU A 9 13.54 -33.10 -5.94
CA LEU A 9 12.58 -31.99 -5.98
C LEU A 9 13.12 -30.74 -6.70
N GLY A 10 14.27 -30.84 -7.38
CA GLY A 10 14.81 -29.75 -8.21
C GLY A 10 15.33 -28.52 -7.44
N THR A 11 15.21 -28.51 -6.11
CA THR A 11 15.90 -27.55 -5.25
C THR A 11 17.34 -28.03 -5.01
N PRO A 12 18.33 -27.12 -4.96
CA PRO A 12 19.66 -27.49 -4.48
C PRO A 12 19.51 -28.11 -3.09
N ASP A 13 20.03 -29.32 -2.88
CA ASP A 13 20.07 -29.92 -1.55
C ASP A 13 20.95 -29.04 -0.65
N THR A 14 20.33 -28.10 0.07
CA THR A 14 21.02 -27.19 0.99
C THR A 14 21.31 -27.86 2.34
N THR A 15 20.78 -29.07 2.58
CA THR A 15 21.01 -29.82 3.82
C THR A 15 22.35 -30.54 3.84
N THR A 16 23.07 -30.56 2.72
CA THR A 16 24.45 -31.06 2.62
C THR A 16 25.48 -29.93 2.40
N LEU A 17 25.03 -28.70 2.16
CA LEU A 17 25.89 -27.53 1.95
C LEU A 17 26.14 -26.77 3.25
N SER A 18 27.39 -26.37 3.46
CA SER A 18 27.79 -25.68 4.69
C SER A 18 27.44 -24.19 4.75
N GLY A 19 26.96 -23.63 3.64
CA GLY A 19 26.39 -22.29 3.57
C GLY A 19 27.35 -21.21 3.08
N VAL A 20 26.77 -20.05 2.76
CA VAL A 20 27.40 -18.85 2.24
C VAL A 20 27.31 -17.77 3.31
N LEU A 21 28.46 -17.26 3.76
CA LEU A 21 28.60 -16.29 4.85
C LEU A 21 28.87 -14.90 4.28
N GLN A 22 28.03 -13.91 4.62
CA GLN A 22 28.16 -12.53 4.15
C GLN A 22 27.48 -11.53 5.07
N PHE A 23 27.88 -10.26 5.00
CA PHE A 23 27.13 -9.19 5.65
C PHE A 23 25.74 -9.05 5.06
N THR A 24 24.78 -8.60 5.87
CA THR A 24 23.41 -8.31 5.40
C THR A 24 23.36 -7.04 4.55
N GLU A 25 24.30 -6.12 4.76
CA GLU A 25 24.43 -4.85 4.04
C GLU A 25 25.90 -4.62 3.65
N SER A 26 26.15 -3.88 2.58
CA SER A 26 27.51 -3.50 2.15
C SER A 26 28.01 -2.22 2.82
N ASN A 27 27.10 -1.41 3.39
CA ASN A 27 27.39 -0.15 4.06
C ASN A 27 26.64 -0.10 5.39
N TYR A 28 27.35 0.23 6.46
CA TYR A 28 26.79 0.48 7.80
C TYR A 28 27.17 1.89 8.24
N GLN A 29 26.36 2.50 9.10
CA GLN A 29 26.58 3.87 9.56
C GLN A 29 26.59 3.94 11.09
N ALA A 30 27.66 4.49 11.65
CA ALA A 30 27.64 5.01 13.01
C ALA A 30 26.96 6.37 12.97
N ALA A 31 25.92 6.56 13.79
CA ALA A 31 25.14 7.80 13.82
C ALA A 31 26.02 9.04 14.08
N ASN A 32 27.06 8.88 14.90
CA ASN A 32 28.22 9.75 15.07
C ASN A 32 29.29 9.01 15.88
N GLU A 33 30.45 9.62 16.10
CA GLU A 33 31.51 9.06 16.95
C GLU A 33 31.11 8.87 18.43
N GLU A 34 30.06 9.57 18.92
CA GLU A 34 29.54 9.45 20.29
C GLU A 34 28.59 8.24 20.51
N VAL A 35 28.25 7.51 19.44
CA VAL A 35 27.39 6.31 19.53
C VAL A 35 28.06 5.18 20.33
N GLY A 36 29.39 5.24 20.49
CA GLY A 36 30.22 4.31 21.27
C GLY A 36 30.44 2.94 20.61
N SER A 37 29.55 2.48 19.73
CA SER A 37 29.75 1.28 18.92
C SER A 37 28.80 1.18 17.73
N VAL A 38 29.22 0.47 16.69
CA VAL A 38 28.38 0.05 15.56
C VAL A 38 28.24 -1.47 15.55
N THR A 39 27.05 -1.96 15.20
CA THR A 39 26.75 -3.40 15.10
C THR A 39 26.57 -3.79 13.64
N LEU A 40 27.38 -4.74 13.16
CA LEU A 40 27.31 -5.30 11.82
C LEU A 40 26.75 -6.71 11.88
N THR A 41 25.79 -7.00 11.01
CA THR A 41 25.08 -8.29 11.00
C THR A 41 25.60 -9.18 9.88
N VAL A 42 25.97 -10.42 10.21
CA VAL A 42 26.45 -11.44 9.26
C VAL A 42 25.42 -12.58 9.20
N SER A 43 25.08 -12.97 7.98
CA SER A 43 24.11 -14.01 7.68
C SER A 43 24.78 -15.29 7.16
N ARG A 44 24.15 -16.44 7.43
CA ARG A 44 24.47 -17.73 6.81
C ARG A 44 23.31 -18.13 5.91
N THR A 45 23.55 -18.17 4.60
CA THR A 45 22.52 -18.44 3.58
C THR A 45 22.90 -19.65 2.73
N HIS A 46 21.95 -20.21 1.97
CA HIS A 46 22.24 -21.27 0.98
C HIS A 46 22.91 -22.56 1.55
N GLY A 47 22.72 -22.85 2.84
CA GLY A 47 23.19 -24.08 3.48
C GLY A 47 23.36 -23.94 5.00
N SER A 48 23.05 -25.00 5.75
CA SER A 48 23.16 -25.04 7.22
C SER A 48 23.85 -26.30 7.76
N HIS A 49 24.45 -27.09 6.88
CA HIS A 49 25.11 -28.35 7.22
C HIS A 49 26.48 -28.15 7.87
N GLY A 50 26.74 -28.82 8.98
CA GLY A 50 28.01 -28.70 9.69
C GLY A 50 28.13 -27.44 10.53
N GLU A 51 28.99 -27.51 11.54
CA GLU A 51 29.48 -26.33 12.26
C GLU A 51 30.44 -25.53 11.37
N VAL A 52 30.18 -24.23 11.22
CA VAL A 52 30.98 -23.32 10.39
C VAL A 52 31.39 -22.08 11.19
N THR A 53 32.61 -21.64 10.95
CA THR A 53 33.15 -20.41 11.49
C THR A 53 33.63 -19.50 10.38
N VAL A 54 33.56 -18.19 10.59
CA VAL A 54 34.22 -17.19 9.73
C VAL A 54 34.96 -16.20 10.60
N SER A 55 36.19 -15.88 10.22
CA SER A 55 36.98 -14.85 10.89
C SER A 55 36.60 -13.48 10.35
N TYR A 56 36.66 -12.46 11.19
CA TYR A 56 36.50 -11.07 10.76
C TYR A 56 37.63 -10.21 11.31
N THR A 57 37.98 -9.16 10.56
CA THR A 57 38.97 -8.16 10.97
C THR A 57 38.56 -6.79 10.43
N THR A 58 38.70 -5.76 11.26
CA THR A 58 38.64 -4.37 10.80
C THR A 58 39.88 -4.02 9.98
N GLN A 59 39.76 -3.11 9.04
CA GLN A 59 40.84 -2.56 8.24
C GLN A 59 40.63 -1.05 8.07
N GLU A 60 41.69 -0.28 8.31
CA GLU A 60 41.67 1.19 8.21
C GLU A 60 41.27 1.65 6.81
N GLY A 61 40.46 2.71 6.76
CA GLY A 61 40.19 3.49 5.56
C GLY A 61 40.72 4.91 5.74
N THR A 62 39.83 5.89 5.63
CA THR A 62 40.14 7.25 6.12
C THR A 62 40.18 7.26 7.64
N ALA A 63 39.26 6.55 8.30
CA ALA A 63 39.31 6.28 9.74
C ALA A 63 40.45 5.31 10.08
N LYS A 64 41.16 5.63 11.16
CA LYS A 64 42.34 4.98 11.73
C LYS A 64 42.01 4.21 13.00
N ALA A 65 42.66 3.05 13.10
CA ALA A 65 42.52 2.21 14.27
C ALA A 65 43.16 2.88 15.49
N ASP A 66 42.51 2.75 16.63
CA ASP A 66 42.92 3.37 17.90
C ASP A 66 42.89 4.91 17.92
N GLN A 67 42.30 5.52 16.89
CA GLN A 67 41.96 6.95 16.84
C GLN A 67 40.44 7.10 16.75
N ASP A 68 39.82 6.49 15.74
CA ASP A 68 38.40 6.72 15.42
C ASP A 68 37.54 5.48 15.71
N TYR A 69 38.16 4.31 15.74
CA TYR A 69 37.51 3.06 16.17
C TYR A 69 38.54 2.09 16.78
N LEU A 70 38.06 1.16 17.62
CA LEU A 70 38.92 0.12 18.20
C LEU A 70 39.11 -1.03 17.20
N GLU A 71 40.38 -1.37 16.91
CA GLU A 71 40.68 -2.53 16.05
C GLU A 71 40.00 -3.79 16.61
N THR A 72 39.14 -4.40 15.80
CA THR A 72 38.33 -5.54 16.23
C THR A 72 38.58 -6.73 15.31
N THR A 73 39.00 -7.85 15.89
CA THR A 73 39.16 -9.13 15.19
C THR A 73 38.49 -10.24 15.99
N GLY A 74 37.94 -11.23 15.30
CA GLY A 74 37.27 -12.34 15.96
C GLY A 74 36.82 -13.41 14.99
N ALA A 75 35.99 -14.34 15.49
CA ALA A 75 35.32 -15.32 14.67
C ALA A 75 33.86 -15.46 15.09
N LEU A 76 32.98 -15.57 14.11
CA LEU A 76 31.57 -15.93 14.31
C LEU A 76 31.43 -17.44 14.12
N ASN A 77 30.56 -18.07 14.92
CA ASN A 77 30.30 -19.50 14.87
C ASN A 77 28.81 -19.77 14.66
N TRP A 78 28.51 -20.67 13.72
CA TRP A 78 27.18 -21.26 13.55
C TRP A 78 27.29 -22.75 13.82
N GLY A 79 26.42 -23.24 14.70
CA GLY A 79 26.28 -24.68 14.93
C GLY A 79 25.65 -25.42 13.74
N GLU A 80 25.59 -26.74 13.84
CA GLU A 80 24.81 -27.59 12.93
C GLU A 80 23.35 -27.10 12.87
N GLY A 81 22.86 -26.78 11.67
CA GLY A 81 21.49 -26.30 11.46
C GLY A 81 21.22 -24.85 11.91
N ASP A 82 22.20 -24.14 12.48
CA ASP A 82 22.05 -22.75 12.90
C ASP A 82 22.11 -21.81 11.68
N THR A 83 21.02 -21.10 11.45
CA THR A 83 20.86 -20.07 10.40
C THR A 83 20.61 -18.68 10.98
N ASP A 84 20.66 -18.50 12.30
CA ASP A 84 20.41 -17.21 12.92
C ASP A 84 21.59 -16.27 12.63
N ASN A 85 21.27 -15.01 12.32
CA ASN A 85 22.27 -13.99 12.12
C ASN A 85 23.17 -13.82 13.35
N LYS A 86 24.43 -13.48 13.11
CA LYS A 86 25.43 -13.22 14.16
C LYS A 86 25.97 -11.80 14.00
N GLU A 87 26.30 -11.18 15.12
CA GLU A 87 26.65 -9.76 15.18
C GLU A 87 28.14 -9.57 15.46
N ILE A 88 28.72 -8.56 14.81
CA ILE A 88 30.05 -8.00 15.10
C ILE A 88 29.82 -6.60 15.66
N ILE A 89 30.30 -6.36 16.88
CA ILE A 89 30.23 -5.04 17.51
C ILE A 89 31.62 -4.42 17.44
N VAL A 90 31.74 -3.28 16.75
CA VAL A 90 32.98 -2.50 16.69
C VAL A 90 32.79 -1.24 17.52
N SER A 91 33.68 -1.01 18.50
CA SER A 91 33.64 0.22 19.30
C SER A 91 34.11 1.42 18.48
N ILE A 92 33.32 2.48 18.51
CA ILE A 92 33.68 3.77 17.90
C ILE A 92 34.27 4.64 19.01
N MET A 93 35.39 5.31 18.71
CA MET A 93 36.04 6.23 19.65
C MET A 93 35.56 7.64 19.34
N SER A 94 35.19 8.39 20.38
CA SER A 94 34.91 9.82 20.25
C SER A 94 36.09 10.66 20.72
N ASP A 95 36.33 11.77 20.05
CA ASP A 95 37.22 12.81 20.54
C ASP A 95 36.66 14.24 20.41
N THR A 96 37.54 15.24 20.40
CA THR A 96 37.14 16.66 20.34
C THR A 96 37.78 17.41 19.17
N VAL A 97 38.23 16.71 18.15
CA VAL A 97 38.86 17.24 16.94
C VAL A 97 37.80 17.21 15.84
N GLU A 98 37.66 18.31 15.11
CA GLU A 98 36.80 18.34 13.92
C GLU A 98 37.47 17.56 12.79
N GLU A 99 36.73 16.59 12.24
CA GLU A 99 37.17 15.66 11.23
C GLU A 99 36.14 15.56 10.08
N ALA A 100 36.57 15.08 8.91
CA ALA A 100 35.60 14.80 7.85
C ALA A 100 34.86 13.51 8.16
N ASN A 101 33.73 13.21 7.49
CA ASN A 101 33.15 11.87 7.58
C ASN A 101 34.19 10.82 7.15
N GLU A 102 34.41 9.85 7.99
CA GLU A 102 35.48 8.87 7.81
C GLU A 102 34.94 7.46 7.62
N THR A 103 35.75 6.59 7.04
CA THR A 103 35.35 5.24 6.70
C THR A 103 36.41 4.23 7.11
N PHE A 104 35.98 3.08 7.59
CA PHE A 104 36.81 1.88 7.72
C PHE A 104 36.05 0.67 7.16
N THR A 105 36.72 -0.46 6.97
CA THR A 105 36.06 -1.67 6.47
C THR A 105 36.16 -2.83 7.46
N VAL A 106 35.18 -3.74 7.41
CA VAL A 106 35.21 -5.01 8.13
C VAL A 106 35.19 -6.14 7.11
N ASN A 107 36.20 -7.01 7.15
CA ASN A 107 36.41 -8.06 6.18
C ASN A 107 36.17 -9.44 6.79
N LEU A 108 35.32 -10.25 6.15
CA LEU A 108 35.18 -11.66 6.44
C LEU A 108 36.28 -12.46 5.74
N SER A 109 36.83 -13.46 6.43
CA SER A 109 37.92 -14.30 5.92
C SER A 109 37.90 -15.69 6.55
N ASN A 110 38.59 -16.63 5.90
CA ASN A 110 38.83 -17.98 6.39
C ASN A 110 37.55 -18.73 6.85
N PRO A 111 36.50 -18.84 6.00
CA PRO A 111 35.36 -19.70 6.35
C PRO A 111 35.81 -21.17 6.48
N THR A 112 35.27 -21.91 7.46
CA THR A 112 35.62 -23.31 7.70
C THR A 112 34.59 -24.29 7.12
N SER A 113 34.93 -25.58 7.11
CA SER A 113 34.00 -26.68 6.79
C SER A 113 33.30 -26.50 5.44
N ASP A 114 34.04 -26.19 4.37
CA ASP A 114 33.53 -25.98 3.00
C ASP A 114 32.48 -24.86 2.81
N ALA A 115 32.24 -24.03 3.83
CA ALA A 115 31.48 -22.79 3.67
C ALA A 115 32.24 -21.80 2.78
N SER A 116 31.51 -20.97 2.04
CA SER A 116 32.08 -19.94 1.17
C SER A 116 31.68 -18.54 1.63
N LEU A 117 32.44 -17.53 1.21
CA LEU A 117 32.02 -16.13 1.37
C LEU A 117 31.05 -15.75 0.25
N GLY A 118 30.03 -14.97 0.58
CA GLY A 118 29.03 -14.48 -0.37
C GLY A 118 29.51 -13.31 -1.22
N THR A 119 28.56 -12.59 -1.81
CA THR A 119 28.84 -11.42 -2.66
C THR A 119 29.21 -10.18 -1.86
N ILE A 120 28.91 -10.16 -0.55
CA ILE A 120 29.24 -9.07 0.39
C ILE A 120 30.20 -9.57 1.49
N PRO A 121 31.46 -9.91 1.16
CA PRO A 121 32.46 -10.35 2.15
C PRO A 121 33.09 -9.18 2.93
N THR A 122 32.87 -7.95 2.48
CA THR A 122 33.42 -6.72 3.05
C THR A 122 32.29 -5.73 3.26
N ALA A 123 32.20 -5.18 4.47
CA ALA A 123 31.29 -4.09 4.81
C ALA A 123 32.09 -2.80 5.02
N THR A 124 31.59 -1.68 4.50
CA THR A 124 32.13 -0.35 4.78
C THR A 124 31.34 0.28 5.92
N VAL A 125 32.03 0.81 6.92
CA VAL A 125 31.41 1.56 8.01
C VAL A 125 31.75 3.03 7.84
N ASN A 126 30.72 3.88 7.82
CA ASN A 126 30.87 5.32 7.82
C ASN A 126 30.72 5.85 9.26
N ILE A 127 31.73 6.59 9.74
CA ILE A 127 31.70 7.33 11.00
C ILE A 127 31.41 8.78 10.67
N LEU A 128 30.33 9.31 11.24
CA LEU A 128 30.04 10.75 11.20
C LEU A 128 30.75 11.44 12.36
N ASP A 129 31.44 12.55 12.08
CA ASP A 129 32.07 13.39 13.10
C ASP A 129 31.01 13.98 14.06
N SER A 130 31.31 14.04 15.35
CA SER A 130 30.43 14.66 16.35
C SER A 130 30.56 16.19 16.40
N PHE A 131 31.54 16.79 15.72
CA PHE A 131 31.63 18.24 15.51
C PHE A 131 30.60 18.81 14.51
N GLY A 132 29.57 18.02 14.17
CA GLY A 132 28.24 18.48 13.71
C GLY A 132 27.20 18.68 14.82
N THR A 133 27.57 18.52 16.09
CA THR A 133 26.69 18.81 17.25
C THR A 133 27.07 20.15 17.90
N PRO A 134 26.08 20.99 18.28
CA PRO A 134 26.38 22.25 18.94
C PRO A 134 27.17 22.01 20.21
N ASP A 135 28.31 22.68 20.31
CA ASP A 135 29.00 22.97 21.56
C ASP A 135 28.00 23.26 22.69
N THR A 136 27.86 22.32 23.63
CA THR A 136 27.01 22.53 24.82
C THR A 136 27.64 23.49 25.84
N THR A 137 28.81 24.07 25.54
CA THR A 137 29.40 25.19 26.27
C THR A 137 28.98 26.56 25.74
N ILE A 138 28.12 26.60 24.70
CA ILE A 138 27.44 27.82 24.30
C ILE A 138 26.60 28.32 25.49
N PRO A 139 26.84 29.54 26.01
CA PRO A 139 26.03 30.08 27.09
C PRO A 139 24.56 30.07 26.68
N SER A 140 23.64 29.91 27.64
CA SER A 140 22.18 29.87 27.45
C SER A 140 21.56 31.15 26.83
N ASP A 141 22.37 31.98 26.19
CA ASP A 141 22.08 33.30 25.62
C ASP A 141 22.45 33.36 24.11
N SER A 142 22.49 32.22 23.42
CA SER A 142 22.86 32.13 21.99
C SER A 142 21.66 32.10 21.04
N PRO A 143 21.77 32.70 19.84
CA PRO A 143 20.75 32.59 18.78
C PRO A 143 20.57 31.20 18.17
N GLY A 144 21.53 30.30 18.36
CA GLY A 144 21.45 28.90 17.93
C GLY A 144 21.92 28.64 16.49
N PHE A 145 21.92 27.35 16.13
CA PHE A 145 22.29 26.81 14.83
C PHE A 145 21.05 26.40 14.05
N LEU A 146 20.99 26.74 12.76
CA LEU A 146 19.90 26.38 11.85
C LEU A 146 20.40 25.37 10.82
N GLN A 147 19.77 24.20 10.74
CA GLN A 147 20.19 23.11 9.84
C GLN A 147 19.04 22.19 9.43
N PHE A 148 19.17 21.52 8.28
CA PHE A 148 18.26 20.44 7.90
C PHE A 148 18.32 19.31 8.93
N ALA A 149 17.19 18.64 9.13
CA ALA A 149 17.08 17.54 10.09
C ALA A 149 17.81 16.26 9.63
N ALA A 150 18.08 16.14 8.33
CA ALA A 150 18.80 15.04 7.71
C ALA A 150 19.66 15.55 6.55
N ASP A 151 20.72 14.83 6.22
CA ASP A 151 21.59 15.12 5.07
C ASP A 151 20.98 14.64 3.76
N ASN A 152 20.16 13.59 3.84
CA ASN A 152 19.56 12.92 2.70
C ASN A 152 18.07 12.74 2.97
N TYR A 153 17.27 12.95 1.94
CA TYR A 153 15.85 12.65 1.93
C TYR A 153 15.54 11.77 0.72
N GLN A 154 14.57 10.88 0.83
CA GLN A 154 14.14 10.02 -0.27
C GLN A 154 12.62 10.03 -0.38
N VAL A 155 12.11 10.03 -1.59
CA VAL A 155 10.68 10.05 -1.90
C VAL A 155 10.44 9.38 -3.24
N ALA A 156 9.32 8.65 -3.38
CA ALA A 156 8.90 8.15 -4.69
C ALA A 156 8.36 9.30 -5.55
N GLU A 157 8.56 9.20 -6.87
CA GLU A 157 8.06 10.19 -7.83
C GLU A 157 6.54 10.39 -7.69
N ASN A 158 5.77 9.29 -7.57
CA ASN A 158 4.34 9.32 -7.26
C ASN A 158 3.95 9.82 -5.84
N GLY A 159 4.91 10.18 -5.00
CA GLY A 159 4.69 10.66 -3.62
C GLY A 159 4.00 12.02 -3.56
N GLY A 160 3.93 12.74 -4.69
CA GLY A 160 3.26 14.03 -4.86
C GLY A 160 3.95 15.22 -4.17
N SER A 161 4.52 15.02 -2.97
CA SER A 161 5.40 15.98 -2.31
C SER A 161 6.27 15.35 -1.24
N ILE A 162 7.44 15.93 -1.00
CA ILE A 162 8.32 15.60 0.13
C ILE A 162 8.30 16.70 1.19
N THR A 163 8.29 16.32 2.47
CA THR A 163 8.37 17.28 3.59
C THR A 163 9.80 17.35 4.11
N ILE A 164 10.37 18.55 4.12
CA ILE A 164 11.71 18.84 4.60
C ILE A 164 11.62 19.57 5.93
N THR A 165 12.44 19.17 6.90
CA THR A 165 12.44 19.72 8.26
C THR A 165 13.76 20.44 8.54
N VAL A 166 13.69 21.62 9.15
CA VAL A 166 14.82 22.44 9.60
C VAL A 166 14.72 22.62 11.11
N THR A 167 15.83 22.35 11.79
CA THR A 167 15.93 22.39 13.25
C THR A 167 16.71 23.64 13.71
N ARG A 168 16.37 24.13 14.91
CA ARG A 168 17.12 25.17 15.62
C ARG A 168 17.71 24.59 16.90
N THR A 169 19.02 24.47 16.98
CA THR A 169 19.72 23.79 18.10
C THR A 169 20.77 24.70 18.74
N GLY A 170 21.28 24.36 19.93
CA GLY A 170 22.35 25.13 20.58
C GLY A 170 22.00 26.56 21.03
N GLY A 171 20.74 26.99 20.93
CA GLY A 171 20.26 28.30 21.37
C GLY A 171 18.88 28.65 20.81
N SER A 172 18.12 29.47 21.54
CA SER A 172 16.79 29.96 21.12
C SER A 172 16.61 31.46 21.32
N VAL A 173 17.69 32.20 21.62
CA VAL A 173 17.63 33.64 21.92
C VAL A 173 17.49 34.48 20.66
N GLY A 174 16.60 35.46 20.69
CA GLY A 174 16.35 36.35 19.58
C GLY A 174 15.52 35.72 18.46
N VAL A 175 14.96 36.62 17.64
CA VAL A 175 14.23 36.26 16.43
C VAL A 175 15.25 36.01 15.33
N VAL A 176 15.24 34.81 14.75
CA VAL A 176 16.19 34.42 13.69
C VAL A 176 15.46 33.91 12.46
N GLU A 177 16.04 34.13 11.30
CA GLU A 177 15.52 33.72 10.00
C GLU A 177 16.61 33.00 9.20
N ALA A 178 16.23 32.04 8.37
CA ALA A 178 17.09 31.45 7.34
C ALA A 178 16.29 31.19 6.07
N THR A 179 16.91 31.42 4.91
CA THR A 179 16.28 31.15 3.62
C THR A 179 16.73 29.78 3.12
N TYR A 180 15.79 28.98 2.61
CA TYR A 180 16.08 27.75 1.89
C TYR A 180 15.85 27.92 0.39
N THR A 181 16.54 27.13 -0.42
CA THR A 181 16.33 27.03 -1.86
C THR A 181 16.61 25.60 -2.32
N THR A 182 15.94 25.21 -3.40
CA THR A 182 16.26 24.00 -4.18
C THR A 182 17.22 24.33 -5.32
N ALA A 183 17.96 23.34 -5.80
CA ALA A 183 18.80 23.42 -7.00
C ALA A 183 18.80 22.06 -7.73
N ASP A 184 18.65 22.12 -9.06
CA ASP A 184 18.66 20.94 -9.93
C ASP A 184 19.99 20.17 -9.83
N ASP A 185 19.92 18.86 -9.97
CA ASP A 185 21.07 17.99 -10.24
C ASP A 185 20.74 17.02 -11.39
N THR A 186 20.41 15.76 -11.12
CA THR A 186 19.84 14.89 -12.17
C THR A 186 18.34 15.12 -12.32
N ALA A 187 17.62 15.36 -11.21
CA ALA A 187 16.26 15.87 -11.22
C ALA A 187 16.24 17.38 -11.49
N THR A 188 15.28 17.81 -12.29
CA THR A 188 15.11 19.15 -12.88
C THR A 188 13.68 19.67 -12.70
N SER A 189 13.33 20.74 -13.43
CA SER A 189 11.96 21.27 -13.47
C SER A 189 10.88 20.34 -14.02
N ARG A 190 11.25 19.14 -14.50
CA ARG A 190 10.30 18.11 -14.93
C ARG A 190 9.81 17.25 -13.78
N ASP A 191 10.62 17.14 -12.73
CA ASP A 191 10.53 16.08 -11.72
C ASP A 191 10.07 16.69 -10.37
N TYR A 192 10.35 17.99 -10.15
CA TYR A 192 9.88 18.72 -8.98
C TYR A 192 9.65 20.22 -9.20
N ILE A 193 8.88 20.85 -8.30
CA ILE A 193 8.67 22.30 -8.29
C ILE A 193 9.74 22.99 -7.47
N ALA A 194 10.64 23.71 -8.15
CA ALA A 194 11.67 24.52 -7.51
C ALA A 194 11.07 25.51 -6.50
N THR A 195 11.46 25.36 -5.23
CA THR A 195 10.94 26.15 -4.10
C THR A 195 12.05 26.96 -3.44
N ARG A 196 11.71 28.19 -3.01
CA ARG A 196 12.58 29.10 -2.24
C ARG A 196 11.75 29.93 -1.28
N ASN A 197 12.03 29.89 0.01
CA ASN A 197 11.33 30.69 1.02
C ASN A 197 12.19 30.92 2.28
N THR A 198 11.70 31.73 3.22
CA THR A 198 12.37 32.03 4.49
C THR A 198 11.61 31.42 5.66
N LEU A 199 12.34 30.68 6.51
CA LEU A 199 11.86 30.18 7.79
C LEU A 199 12.22 31.18 8.88
N ARG A 200 11.31 31.36 9.85
CA ARG A 200 11.43 32.36 10.91
C ARG A 200 11.09 31.77 12.27
N TRP A 201 12.03 31.82 13.20
CA TRP A 201 11.86 31.48 14.61
C TRP A 201 11.70 32.76 15.44
N GLN A 202 10.76 32.73 16.39
CA GLN A 202 10.61 33.81 17.35
C GLN A 202 11.68 33.73 18.46
N ASP A 203 11.78 34.78 19.28
CA ASP A 203 12.57 34.72 20.51
C ASP A 203 12.04 33.63 21.44
N GLY A 204 12.92 32.74 21.90
CA GLY A 204 12.61 31.56 22.70
C GLY A 204 12.06 30.35 21.91
N ASP A 205 11.82 30.48 20.61
CA ASP A 205 11.30 29.40 19.75
C ASP A 205 12.45 28.45 19.33
N SER A 206 12.40 27.21 19.82
CA SER A 206 13.32 26.11 19.46
C SER A 206 12.65 25.00 18.66
N GLU A 207 11.38 25.15 18.29
CA GLU A 207 10.64 24.10 17.58
C GLU A 207 11.12 24.00 16.13
N ALA A 208 11.14 22.77 15.61
CA ALA A 208 11.50 22.53 14.21
C ALA A 208 10.44 23.15 13.27
N LYS A 209 10.87 23.60 12.10
CA LYS A 209 9.99 24.13 11.05
C LYS A 209 10.13 23.28 9.80
N SER A 210 9.03 23.03 9.12
CA SER A 210 9.01 22.21 7.91
C SER A 210 8.39 22.95 6.73
N PHE A 211 8.75 22.49 5.53
CA PHE A 211 8.17 22.93 4.27
C PHE A 211 8.01 21.75 3.32
N LYS A 212 7.14 21.89 2.32
CA LYS A 212 6.91 20.86 1.30
C LYS A 212 7.51 21.27 -0.04
N ILE A 213 8.00 20.28 -0.78
CA ILE A 213 8.38 20.40 -2.19
C ILE A 213 7.49 19.46 -2.97
N SER A 214 6.74 19.98 -3.94
CA SER A 214 5.89 19.16 -4.81
C SER A 214 6.73 18.45 -5.86
N LEU A 215 6.37 17.21 -6.14
CA LEU A 215 6.94 16.37 -7.18
C LEU A 215 5.99 16.31 -8.37
N TYR A 216 6.53 16.03 -9.54
CA TYR A 216 5.77 15.64 -10.70
C TYR A 216 5.89 14.13 -10.84
N ASP A 217 4.74 13.48 -10.86
CA ASP A 217 4.58 12.06 -11.20
C ASP A 217 4.31 11.99 -12.69
N ASP A 218 5.21 11.40 -13.46
CA ASP A 218 4.98 11.15 -14.87
C ASP A 218 4.76 9.66 -15.22
N GLY A 219 5.31 9.17 -16.32
CA GLY A 219 5.17 7.77 -16.72
C GLY A 219 6.45 7.22 -17.36
N LEU A 220 7.54 8.01 -17.31
CA LEU A 220 8.80 7.79 -17.99
C LEU A 220 9.75 7.05 -17.07
N ILE A 221 10.44 6.05 -17.61
CA ILE A 221 11.52 5.37 -16.88
C ILE A 221 12.77 6.25 -16.96
N GLU A 222 13.06 6.95 -15.88
CA GLU A 222 14.16 7.90 -15.77
C GLU A 222 15.24 7.37 -14.79
N GLY A 223 14.89 6.39 -13.94
CA GLY A 223 15.71 5.89 -12.84
C GLY A 223 15.75 6.86 -11.65
N ASP A 224 16.42 6.48 -10.56
CA ASP A 224 16.52 7.36 -9.39
C ASP A 224 17.27 8.66 -9.71
N GLU A 225 16.64 9.79 -9.41
CA GLU A 225 17.16 11.13 -9.67
C GLU A 225 17.34 11.96 -8.39
N ASN A 226 18.23 12.94 -8.40
CA ASN A 226 18.54 13.77 -7.23
C ASN A 226 18.35 15.26 -7.51
N PHE A 227 17.95 16.01 -6.48
CA PHE A 227 18.10 17.47 -6.43
C PHE A 227 18.66 17.91 -5.07
N LEU A 228 19.16 19.14 -4.99
CA LEU A 228 19.86 19.68 -3.83
C LEU A 228 19.02 20.70 -3.06
N LEU A 229 19.18 20.71 -1.74
CA LEU A 229 18.65 21.70 -0.81
C LEU A 229 19.79 22.55 -0.25
N LYS A 230 19.58 23.85 -0.09
CA LYS A 230 20.54 24.75 0.57
C LYS A 230 19.84 25.73 1.51
N LEU A 231 20.34 25.84 2.74
CA LEU A 231 20.06 26.91 3.69
C LEU A 231 21.12 28.00 3.59
N PHE A 232 20.71 29.27 3.64
CA PHE A 232 21.62 30.42 3.59
C PHE A 232 20.98 31.67 4.21
N ASN A 233 21.81 32.70 4.40
CA ASN A 233 21.43 33.98 5.02
C ASN A 233 20.79 33.86 6.42
N PRO A 234 21.43 33.19 7.40
CA PRO A 234 20.95 33.26 8.77
C PRO A 234 21.01 34.70 9.30
N THR A 235 20.03 35.14 10.07
CA THR A 235 19.96 36.51 10.63
C THR A 235 20.27 36.55 12.13
N GLU A 236 20.52 37.76 12.66
CA GLU A 236 20.65 38.05 14.10
C GLU A 236 21.66 37.18 14.86
N GLY A 237 22.74 36.77 14.18
CA GLY A 237 23.85 36.02 14.78
C GLY A 237 23.62 34.51 14.90
N ALA A 238 22.51 33.98 14.36
CA ALA A 238 22.38 32.55 14.12
C ALA A 238 23.44 32.06 13.13
N ILE A 239 23.86 30.81 13.30
CA ILE A 239 24.88 30.17 12.45
C ILE A 239 24.20 29.01 11.71
N LEU A 240 24.60 28.72 10.48
CA LEU A 240 24.13 27.49 9.83
C LEU A 240 24.88 26.31 10.44
N GLY A 241 24.15 25.25 10.79
CA GLY A 241 24.78 24.02 11.27
C GLY A 241 25.43 23.23 10.14
N SER A 242 25.95 22.04 10.45
CA SER A 242 26.66 21.18 9.49
C SER A 242 25.79 20.79 8.30
N ASN A 243 24.48 20.60 8.55
CA ASN A 243 23.53 20.16 7.54
C ASN A 243 22.86 21.38 6.87
N ALA A 244 23.69 22.31 6.37
CA ALA A 244 23.23 23.49 5.63
C ALA A 244 22.90 23.16 4.16
N GLU A 245 23.37 22.03 3.66
CA GLU A 245 22.98 21.44 2.38
C GLU A 245 22.44 20.03 2.62
N ALA A 246 21.51 19.58 1.79
CA ALA A 246 20.98 18.22 1.83
C ALA A 246 20.62 17.74 0.41
N ILE A 247 20.62 16.42 0.20
CA ILE A 247 20.23 15.79 -1.06
C ILE A 247 18.81 15.25 -0.93
N VAL A 248 18.00 15.37 -1.98
CA VAL A 248 16.72 14.68 -2.11
C VAL A 248 16.80 13.73 -3.30
N THR A 249 16.58 12.45 -3.05
CA THR A 249 16.46 11.41 -4.08
C THR A 249 14.99 11.14 -4.39
N ILE A 250 14.61 11.33 -5.65
CA ILE A 250 13.34 10.90 -6.22
C ILE A 250 13.56 9.49 -6.77
N THR A 251 12.88 8.49 -6.21
CA THR A 251 12.93 7.13 -6.73
C THR A 251 11.86 6.94 -7.80
N ASP A 252 12.30 6.53 -8.99
CA ASP A 252 11.43 6.28 -10.15
C ASP A 252 10.51 5.08 -9.88
N ASP A 253 9.21 5.27 -10.08
CA ASP A 253 8.20 4.22 -9.90
C ASP A 253 7.62 3.66 -11.22
N ASP A 254 8.19 4.04 -12.36
CA ASP A 254 7.77 3.63 -13.70
C ASP A 254 8.46 2.38 -14.25
N ALA A 255 9.28 1.69 -13.44
CA ALA A 255 9.89 0.42 -13.80
C ALA A 255 8.86 -0.53 -14.44
N THR A 256 9.14 -1.03 -15.66
CA THR A 256 8.20 -1.88 -16.42
C THR A 256 8.66 -3.32 -16.45
N TRP A 257 7.77 -4.26 -16.09
CA TRP A 257 7.98 -5.70 -16.23
C TRP A 257 7.00 -6.35 -17.20
N VAL A 258 7.44 -7.40 -17.90
CA VAL A 258 6.56 -8.29 -18.68
C VAL A 258 6.67 -9.71 -18.14
N GLN A 259 5.54 -10.31 -17.80
CA GLN A 259 5.45 -11.63 -17.17
C GLN A 259 4.12 -12.32 -17.49
N PHE A 260 4.02 -13.63 -17.28
CA PHE A 260 2.73 -14.30 -17.25
C PHE A 260 1.87 -13.75 -16.10
N SER A 261 0.55 -13.75 -16.27
CA SER A 261 -0.36 -13.28 -15.23
C SER A 261 -0.43 -14.25 -14.04
N SER A 262 -0.12 -15.54 -14.25
CA SER A 262 -0.20 -16.60 -13.26
C SER A 262 1.01 -17.56 -13.32
N ASN A 263 1.34 -18.20 -12.19
CA ASN A 263 2.35 -19.27 -12.11
C ASN A 263 1.85 -20.59 -12.71
N THR A 264 0.55 -20.86 -12.59
CA THR A 264 -0.12 -21.99 -13.20
C THR A 264 -1.38 -21.53 -13.93
N TYR A 265 -1.65 -22.15 -15.06
CA TYR A 265 -2.95 -22.14 -15.71
C TYR A 265 -3.55 -23.53 -15.56
N VAL A 266 -4.86 -23.61 -15.37
CA VAL A 266 -5.57 -24.89 -15.26
C VAL A 266 -6.85 -24.78 -16.06
N VAL A 267 -7.12 -25.76 -16.91
CA VAL A 267 -8.24 -25.75 -17.86
C VAL A 267 -8.76 -27.17 -18.02
N ASP A 268 -10.06 -27.32 -18.25
CA ASP A 268 -10.66 -28.61 -18.60
C ASP A 268 -10.45 -28.88 -20.09
N GLU A 269 -10.16 -30.11 -20.46
CA GLU A 269 -9.95 -30.50 -21.86
C GLU A 269 -11.15 -30.14 -22.77
N ASP A 270 -12.37 -30.32 -22.25
CA ASP A 270 -13.64 -29.98 -22.93
C ASP A 270 -13.86 -28.46 -23.12
N SER A 271 -13.00 -27.62 -22.57
CA SER A 271 -13.06 -26.16 -22.74
C SER A 271 -12.74 -25.72 -24.17
N ASN A 272 -12.21 -26.61 -25.02
CA ASN A 272 -11.76 -26.38 -26.41
C ASN A 272 -10.58 -25.39 -26.56
N ILE A 273 -10.42 -24.45 -25.63
CA ILE A 273 -9.37 -23.43 -25.65
C ILE A 273 -8.82 -23.18 -24.24
N ALA A 274 -7.50 -23.05 -24.14
CA ALA A 274 -6.82 -22.46 -23.01
C ALA A 274 -6.39 -21.03 -23.36
N THR A 275 -6.75 -20.05 -22.53
CA THR A 275 -6.32 -18.66 -22.71
C THR A 275 -5.19 -18.35 -21.73
N ILE A 276 -4.03 -18.00 -22.28
CA ILE A 276 -2.84 -17.64 -21.50
C ILE A 276 -2.68 -16.13 -21.53
N THR A 277 -2.57 -15.52 -20.37
CA THR A 277 -2.52 -14.06 -20.20
C THR A 277 -1.11 -13.62 -19.83
N VAL A 278 -0.61 -12.59 -20.51
CA VAL A 278 0.68 -11.96 -20.25
C VAL A 278 0.43 -10.51 -19.90
N SER A 279 1.01 -10.08 -18.78
CA SER A 279 0.81 -8.78 -18.20
C SER A 279 2.05 -7.91 -18.33
N ARG A 280 1.82 -6.63 -18.65
CA ARG A 280 2.80 -5.55 -18.49
C ARG A 280 2.49 -4.83 -17.18
N VAL A 281 3.41 -4.91 -16.22
CA VAL A 281 3.26 -4.36 -14.86
C VAL A 281 4.19 -3.16 -14.69
N GLY A 282 3.75 -2.13 -13.96
CA GLY A 282 4.49 -0.88 -13.75
C GLY A 282 4.25 0.12 -14.88
N GLY A 283 5.31 0.83 -15.32
CA GLY A 283 5.22 1.89 -16.31
C GLY A 283 4.62 1.47 -17.65
N ARG A 284 3.93 2.41 -18.30
CA ARG A 284 3.16 2.16 -19.54
C ARG A 284 3.67 2.92 -20.75
N ILE A 285 4.70 3.74 -20.59
CA ILE A 285 5.27 4.51 -21.70
C ILE A 285 6.32 3.66 -22.43
N GLY A 286 6.39 3.81 -23.76
CA GLY A 286 7.31 3.06 -24.62
C GLY A 286 6.71 1.77 -25.19
N GLU A 287 7.20 1.37 -26.37
CA GLU A 287 6.81 0.13 -27.02
C GLU A 287 7.60 -1.04 -26.45
N VAL A 288 6.89 -2.10 -26.05
CA VAL A 288 7.48 -3.32 -25.50
C VAL A 288 6.94 -4.50 -26.29
N SER A 289 7.81 -5.46 -26.62
CA SER A 289 7.38 -6.71 -27.25
C SER A 289 8.08 -7.91 -26.65
N VAL A 290 7.36 -9.01 -26.47
CA VAL A 290 7.88 -10.28 -25.95
C VAL A 290 7.46 -11.41 -26.85
N GLU A 291 8.33 -12.39 -27.04
CA GLU A 291 7.99 -13.65 -27.71
C GLU A 291 7.58 -14.69 -26.67
N TYR A 292 6.66 -15.56 -27.04
CA TYR A 292 6.26 -16.71 -26.24
C TYR A 292 6.39 -18.00 -27.05
N ASP A 293 6.66 -19.10 -26.36
CA ASP A 293 6.86 -20.42 -26.97
C ASP A 293 6.60 -21.53 -25.95
N LEU A 294 6.41 -22.75 -26.45
CA LEU A 294 6.40 -23.96 -25.61
C LEU A 294 7.83 -24.32 -25.24
N ILE A 295 7.99 -25.06 -24.15
CA ILE A 295 9.28 -25.67 -23.83
C ILE A 295 9.35 -27.02 -24.57
N GLU A 296 10.09 -27.05 -25.70
CA GLU A 296 10.11 -28.12 -26.74
C GLU A 296 10.40 -29.55 -26.23
N ASP A 297 10.93 -29.71 -25.02
CA ASP A 297 11.07 -31.01 -24.39
C ASP A 297 10.37 -30.97 -23.03
N CYS A 298 9.22 -31.64 -22.95
CA CYS A 298 8.82 -32.32 -21.72
C CYS A 298 9.88 -33.42 -21.42
N SER A 299 11.06 -33.00 -20.96
CA SER A 299 12.30 -33.77 -21.06
C SER A 299 12.36 -34.91 -20.05
N SER A 300 11.75 -36.08 -20.28
CA SER A 300 12.02 -37.33 -19.51
C SER A 300 11.93 -37.29 -17.97
N SER A 301 11.48 -36.17 -17.38
CA SER A 301 11.48 -35.88 -15.93
C SER A 301 10.12 -35.40 -15.43
N ILE A 302 9.14 -35.23 -16.32
CA ILE A 302 7.74 -34.96 -16.01
C ILE A 302 6.96 -36.13 -16.60
N ASP A 303 6.31 -36.92 -15.74
CA ASP A 303 5.71 -38.21 -16.11
C ASP A 303 4.30 -38.08 -16.79
N ASN A 304 3.77 -36.87 -16.98
CA ASN A 304 2.39 -36.60 -17.46
C ASN A 304 2.29 -35.38 -18.41
N CYS A 305 3.00 -35.40 -19.53
CA CYS A 305 3.03 -34.26 -20.45
C CYS A 305 2.04 -34.37 -21.59
N ALA A 306 1.35 -33.25 -21.85
CA ALA A 306 0.46 -33.11 -22.98
C ALA A 306 1.22 -33.20 -24.31
N THR A 307 0.65 -33.92 -25.25
CA THR A 307 1.19 -34.24 -26.56
C THR A 307 0.47 -33.47 -27.67
N VAL A 308 1.21 -33.15 -28.72
CA VAL A 308 0.66 -32.45 -29.88
C VAL A 308 -0.19 -33.40 -30.73
N ASP A 309 -1.31 -32.87 -31.24
CA ASP A 309 -2.32 -33.56 -32.05
C ASP A 309 -3.15 -34.64 -31.32
N GLU A 310 -2.76 -35.06 -30.10
CA GLU A 310 -3.63 -35.83 -29.19
C GLU A 310 -4.35 -34.84 -28.26
N ASP A 311 -3.62 -34.02 -27.49
CA ASP A 311 -4.21 -33.18 -26.43
C ASP A 311 -4.39 -31.71 -26.82
N TYR A 312 -3.54 -31.21 -27.73
CA TYR A 312 -3.64 -29.85 -28.24
C TYR A 312 -3.13 -29.70 -29.67
N THR A 313 -3.67 -28.72 -30.41
CA THR A 313 -3.10 -28.33 -31.70
C THR A 313 -2.08 -27.21 -31.58
N VAL A 314 -0.93 -27.41 -32.23
CA VAL A 314 0.04 -26.35 -32.44
C VAL A 314 -0.39 -25.47 -33.62
N VAL A 315 -0.88 -24.27 -33.33
CA VAL A 315 -1.04 -23.23 -34.36
C VAL A 315 0.32 -22.58 -34.62
N ASN A 316 1.20 -23.26 -35.37
CA ASN A 316 2.54 -22.79 -35.80
C ASN A 316 3.32 -21.96 -34.75
N LEU A 317 4.09 -22.61 -33.87
CA LEU A 317 4.93 -21.96 -32.86
C LEU A 317 6.24 -21.35 -33.39
N ASP A 318 6.30 -20.88 -34.64
CA ASP A 318 7.50 -20.25 -35.21
C ASP A 318 7.79 -18.82 -34.66
N LYS A 319 7.36 -18.54 -33.42
CA LYS A 319 7.49 -17.30 -32.62
C LYS A 319 6.38 -16.28 -32.87
N HIS A 320 5.44 -16.22 -31.94
CA HIS A 320 4.44 -15.17 -31.88
C HIS A 320 4.89 -14.09 -30.89
N VAL A 321 4.69 -12.84 -31.30
CA VAL A 321 5.10 -11.65 -30.56
C VAL A 321 3.87 -11.00 -29.96
N LEU A 322 3.87 -10.77 -28.65
CA LEU A 322 2.92 -9.86 -28.00
C LEU A 322 3.55 -8.48 -27.94
N THR A 323 2.84 -7.46 -28.41
CA THR A 323 3.32 -6.07 -28.45
C THR A 323 2.39 -5.16 -27.67
N TRP A 324 2.97 -4.37 -26.77
CA TRP A 324 2.34 -3.23 -26.11
C TRP A 324 2.87 -1.95 -26.75
N ILE A 325 1.97 -1.08 -27.18
CA ILE A 325 2.32 0.28 -27.60
C ILE A 325 2.34 1.22 -26.40
N SER A 326 2.92 2.41 -26.55
CA SER A 326 2.93 3.43 -25.48
C SER A 326 1.50 3.76 -25.02
N GLY A 327 1.26 3.69 -23.71
CA GLY A 327 -0.05 3.91 -23.08
C GLY A 327 -0.99 2.70 -23.08
N ASP A 328 -0.56 1.56 -23.64
CA ASP A 328 -1.34 0.31 -23.62
C ASP A 328 -1.34 -0.30 -22.21
N GLY A 329 -2.49 -0.22 -21.54
CA GLY A 329 -2.65 -0.66 -20.15
C GLY A 329 -3.37 -1.99 -19.98
N TYR A 330 -3.60 -2.73 -21.07
CA TYR A 330 -4.32 -4.00 -21.06
C TYR A 330 -3.38 -5.19 -21.21
N ASP A 331 -3.71 -6.28 -20.51
CA ASP A 331 -3.03 -7.56 -20.70
C ASP A 331 -3.19 -8.05 -22.14
N LYS A 332 -2.20 -8.81 -22.59
CA LYS A 332 -2.27 -9.52 -23.87
C LYS A 332 -2.50 -10.99 -23.62
N THR A 333 -3.20 -11.63 -24.53
CA THR A 333 -3.52 -13.05 -24.41
C THR A 333 -3.13 -13.80 -25.67
N PHE A 334 -2.78 -15.07 -25.52
CA PHE A 334 -2.72 -16.02 -26.61
C PHE A 334 -3.54 -17.27 -26.26
N THR A 335 -3.87 -18.05 -27.29
CA THR A 335 -4.78 -19.19 -27.16
C THR A 335 -4.07 -20.47 -27.58
N ILE A 336 -4.23 -21.52 -26.77
CA ILE A 336 -3.89 -22.89 -27.11
C ILE A 336 -5.21 -23.61 -27.35
N PHE A 337 -5.33 -24.31 -28.48
CA PHE A 337 -6.54 -25.06 -28.83
C PHE A 337 -6.40 -26.49 -28.31
N LEU A 338 -7.34 -26.91 -27.50
CA LEU A 338 -7.37 -28.21 -26.85
C LEU A 338 -8.15 -29.22 -27.69
N HIS A 339 -7.82 -30.48 -27.51
CA HIS A 339 -8.59 -31.60 -28.00
C HIS A 339 -9.34 -32.22 -26.82
N ASP A 340 -10.62 -32.48 -27.07
CA ASP A 340 -11.51 -33.17 -26.15
C ASP A 340 -11.70 -34.57 -26.73
N ASP A 341 -11.34 -35.60 -25.96
CA ASP A 341 -11.54 -36.99 -26.36
C ASP A 341 -12.37 -37.79 -25.34
N ASN A 342 -12.11 -39.08 -25.16
CA ASN A 342 -12.83 -39.94 -24.21
C ASN A 342 -11.87 -40.92 -23.49
N ASP A 343 -10.56 -40.68 -23.61
CA ASP A 343 -9.51 -41.55 -23.10
C ASP A 343 -9.11 -41.09 -21.68
N VAL A 344 -9.05 -42.04 -20.74
CA VAL A 344 -8.75 -41.72 -19.34
C VAL A 344 -7.24 -41.76 -19.13
N GLU A 345 -6.62 -40.61 -19.30
CA GLU A 345 -5.15 -40.45 -19.33
C GLU A 345 -4.62 -39.71 -18.09
N GLY A 346 -5.52 -39.04 -17.35
CA GLY A 346 -5.24 -38.22 -16.18
C GLY A 346 -4.76 -36.82 -16.56
N ASN A 347 -4.60 -35.96 -15.55
CA ASN A 347 -4.16 -34.59 -15.83
C ASN A 347 -2.79 -34.54 -16.48
N GLU A 348 -2.67 -33.66 -17.47
CA GLU A 348 -1.46 -33.46 -18.24
C GLU A 348 -0.95 -32.03 -18.10
N VAL A 349 0.32 -31.82 -18.44
CA VAL A 349 0.95 -30.50 -18.33
C VAL A 349 1.65 -30.06 -19.61
N LEU A 350 1.58 -28.74 -19.85
CA LEU A 350 2.19 -28.06 -20.98
C LEU A 350 3.00 -26.84 -20.50
N PRO A 351 4.35 -26.91 -20.47
CA PRO A 351 5.20 -25.81 -20.03
C PRO A 351 5.32 -24.70 -21.09
N LEU A 352 5.23 -23.44 -20.64
CA LEU A 352 5.28 -22.23 -21.47
C LEU A 352 6.40 -21.30 -21.00
N LYS A 353 7.03 -20.57 -21.94
CA LYS A 353 8.08 -19.56 -21.63
C LYS A 353 7.87 -18.24 -22.37
N LEU A 354 8.30 -17.14 -21.74
CA LEU A 354 8.48 -15.83 -22.34
C LEU A 354 9.97 -15.58 -22.59
N PHE A 355 10.31 -15.02 -23.75
CA PHE A 355 11.69 -14.75 -24.13
C PHE A 355 11.78 -13.61 -25.16
N ASN A 356 13.01 -13.23 -25.50
CA ASN A 356 13.31 -12.20 -26.50
C ASN A 356 12.57 -10.86 -26.27
N LEU A 357 12.47 -10.44 -25.00
CA LEU A 357 11.90 -9.14 -24.65
C LEU A 357 12.69 -8.00 -25.33
N LYS A 358 11.97 -7.08 -25.96
CA LYS A 358 12.50 -5.87 -26.59
C LYS A 358 11.72 -4.66 -26.09
N GLY A 359 12.40 -3.51 -25.97
CA GLY A 359 11.81 -2.27 -25.48
C GLY A 359 12.42 -1.84 -24.15
N ASN A 360 11.75 -0.93 -23.46
CA ASN A 360 12.15 -0.37 -22.17
C ASN A 360 11.56 -1.14 -20.97
N ALA A 361 11.45 -2.46 -21.06
CA ALA A 361 10.96 -3.32 -19.99
C ALA A 361 11.97 -4.41 -19.63
N SER A 362 11.83 -4.94 -18.42
CA SER A 362 12.51 -6.17 -17.98
C SER A 362 11.53 -7.34 -17.94
N LEU A 363 12.04 -8.57 -17.99
CA LEU A 363 11.20 -9.73 -17.71
C LEU A 363 10.88 -9.77 -16.21
N GLY A 364 9.61 -9.92 -15.86
CA GLY A 364 9.14 -10.04 -14.48
C GLY A 364 9.20 -11.49 -13.99
N THR A 365 8.38 -11.82 -12.99
CA THR A 365 8.24 -13.20 -12.50
C THR A 365 6.75 -13.52 -12.36
N PRO A 366 6.21 -14.48 -13.13
CA PRO A 366 6.92 -15.60 -13.74
C PRO A 366 7.20 -15.40 -15.25
N ILE A 367 8.39 -15.83 -15.70
CA ILE A 367 8.77 -15.92 -17.13
C ILE A 367 8.47 -17.28 -17.74
N GLU A 368 8.24 -18.28 -16.90
CA GLU A 368 7.86 -19.64 -17.25
C GLU A 368 6.64 -20.02 -16.41
N THR A 369 5.70 -20.74 -16.99
CA THR A 369 4.44 -21.13 -16.34
C THR A 369 4.03 -22.51 -16.84
N MET A 370 3.19 -23.19 -16.07
CA MET A 370 2.65 -24.50 -16.44
C MET A 370 1.16 -24.35 -16.77
N LEU A 371 0.74 -24.88 -17.91
CA LEU A 371 -0.67 -25.14 -18.17
C LEU A 371 -0.98 -26.59 -17.79
N THR A 372 -1.87 -26.82 -16.83
CA THR A 372 -2.44 -28.13 -16.54
C THR A 372 -3.75 -28.31 -17.31
N ILE A 373 -3.79 -29.32 -18.17
CA ILE A 373 -5.00 -29.79 -18.85
C ILE A 373 -5.60 -30.85 -17.95
N VAL A 374 -6.83 -30.61 -17.50
CA VAL A 374 -7.57 -31.52 -16.64
C VAL A 374 -8.36 -32.46 -17.52
N ASP A 375 -7.94 -33.73 -17.50
CA ASP A 375 -8.72 -34.86 -17.98
C ASP A 375 -10.01 -34.95 -17.14
N ASN A 376 -11.15 -34.81 -17.80
CA ASN A 376 -12.48 -34.86 -17.23
C ASN A 376 -13.20 -36.18 -17.57
N ASP A 377 -12.52 -37.11 -18.23
CA ASP A 377 -13.06 -38.42 -18.57
C ASP A 377 -13.14 -39.35 -17.36
N THR A 378 -14.25 -40.10 -17.33
CA THR A 378 -14.57 -40.97 -16.18
C THR A 378 -14.05 -42.39 -16.40
N GLY A 379 -13.18 -42.87 -15.50
CA GLY A 379 -12.57 -44.20 -15.58
C GLY A 379 -12.55 -45.02 -14.29
N GLU A 380 -11.89 -46.19 -14.33
CA GLU A 380 -11.65 -47.02 -13.14
C GLU A 380 -10.58 -46.38 -12.24
N CYS A 381 -11.03 -45.67 -11.23
CA CYS A 381 -10.17 -45.03 -10.23
C CYS A 381 -9.61 -46.01 -9.21
N ALA A 382 -8.37 -45.76 -8.76
CA ALA A 382 -7.83 -46.44 -7.59
C ALA A 382 -8.77 -46.27 -6.37
N PRO A 383 -8.98 -47.35 -5.57
CA PRO A 383 -9.73 -47.23 -4.33
C PRO A 383 -8.94 -46.39 -3.31
N PRO A 384 -9.62 -45.71 -2.37
CA PRO A 384 -8.95 -44.95 -1.31
C PRO A 384 -7.86 -45.77 -0.57
N PRO A 385 -6.74 -45.13 -0.16
CA PRO A 385 -6.58 -43.69 -0.01
C PRO A 385 -6.06 -42.95 -1.26
N VAL A 386 -5.71 -43.63 -2.35
CA VAL A 386 -5.10 -42.99 -3.53
C VAL A 386 -6.17 -42.66 -4.59
N LYS A 387 -6.10 -41.46 -5.17
CA LYS A 387 -6.90 -40.98 -6.30
C LYS A 387 -5.97 -40.51 -7.42
N ASN A 388 -6.10 -41.14 -8.58
CA ASN A 388 -5.18 -41.01 -9.73
C ASN A 388 -5.90 -40.88 -11.08
N CYS A 389 -7.11 -40.34 -11.03
CA CYS A 389 -8.07 -40.22 -12.12
C CYS A 389 -8.96 -39.00 -11.82
N TYR A 390 -9.82 -38.61 -12.76
CA TYR A 390 -10.94 -37.75 -12.48
C TYR A 390 -12.00 -38.45 -11.60
N TRP A 391 -12.39 -37.81 -10.50
CA TRP A 391 -13.34 -38.35 -9.53
C TRP A 391 -14.33 -37.28 -9.07
N GLU A 392 -15.59 -37.44 -9.48
CA GLU A 392 -16.72 -36.71 -8.91
C GLU A 392 -17.08 -37.28 -7.54
N ASN A 393 -16.84 -36.50 -6.51
CA ASN A 393 -17.11 -36.89 -5.14
C ASN A 393 -18.55 -36.52 -4.77
N ASP A 394 -19.54 -37.21 -5.36
CA ASP A 394 -21.02 -37.09 -5.26
C ASP A 394 -21.63 -36.81 -3.86
N GLY A 395 -21.21 -35.74 -3.19
CA GLY A 395 -21.54 -35.43 -1.80
C GLY A 395 -20.93 -36.37 -0.75
N ASN A 396 -19.91 -37.18 -1.06
CA ASN A 396 -19.27 -38.04 -0.06
C ASN A 396 -18.18 -37.30 0.72
N THR A 397 -17.81 -37.85 1.88
CA THR A 397 -16.66 -37.37 2.67
C THR A 397 -15.45 -38.26 2.42
N LEU A 398 -14.37 -37.69 1.89
CA LEU A 398 -13.06 -38.34 1.76
C LEU A 398 -12.15 -37.94 2.91
N GLN A 399 -11.47 -38.92 3.48
CA GLN A 399 -10.58 -38.72 4.62
C GLN A 399 -9.19 -39.28 4.32
N ASP A 400 -8.16 -38.50 4.66
CA ASP A 400 -6.75 -38.91 4.61
C ASP A 400 -6.34 -39.49 3.23
N VAL A 401 -6.67 -38.76 2.15
CA VAL A 401 -6.46 -39.20 0.76
C VAL A 401 -5.22 -38.58 0.11
N ILE A 402 -4.66 -39.29 -0.85
CA ILE A 402 -3.55 -38.87 -1.71
C ILE A 402 -4.11 -38.68 -3.11
N ILE A 403 -4.00 -37.48 -3.66
CA ILE A 403 -4.37 -37.12 -5.02
C ILE A 403 -3.07 -36.99 -5.81
N THR A 404 -2.81 -37.93 -6.71
CA THR A 404 -1.57 -37.97 -7.51
C THR A 404 -1.59 -36.89 -8.60
N PRO A 405 -0.49 -36.62 -9.32
CA PRO A 405 -0.49 -35.66 -10.44
C PRO A 405 -1.60 -35.89 -11.48
N LEU A 406 -1.90 -37.17 -11.77
CA LEU A 406 -2.96 -37.59 -12.70
C LEU A 406 -4.39 -37.44 -12.13
N GLY A 407 -4.53 -37.16 -10.84
CA GLY A 407 -5.80 -37.21 -10.14
C GLY A 407 -6.50 -35.86 -10.05
N THR A 408 -7.82 -35.88 -10.23
CA THR A 408 -8.69 -34.74 -10.01
C THR A 408 -9.84 -35.13 -9.09
N VAL A 409 -10.08 -34.36 -8.03
CA VAL A 409 -11.22 -34.55 -7.13
C VAL A 409 -12.12 -33.33 -7.21
N VAL A 410 -13.36 -33.54 -7.64
CA VAL A 410 -14.38 -32.50 -7.79
C VAL A 410 -15.50 -32.71 -6.78
N GLY A 411 -15.84 -31.69 -6.00
CA GLY A 411 -17.01 -31.70 -5.13
C GLY A 411 -16.87 -32.46 -3.81
N GLY A 412 -17.98 -32.51 -3.08
CA GLY A 412 -18.11 -33.21 -1.80
C GLY A 412 -17.26 -32.63 -0.67
N GLU A 413 -16.99 -33.46 0.35
CA GLU A 413 -16.30 -33.05 1.57
C GLU A 413 -14.91 -33.71 1.69
N LEU A 414 -13.90 -32.96 2.13
CA LEU A 414 -12.57 -33.47 2.46
C LEU A 414 -12.23 -33.25 3.95
N THR A 415 -11.62 -34.25 4.57
CA THR A 415 -11.18 -34.20 5.98
C THR A 415 -9.85 -34.90 6.26
N GLY A 416 -9.21 -34.55 7.37
CA GLY A 416 -7.89 -35.09 7.73
C GLY A 416 -6.77 -34.48 6.88
N LYS A 417 -5.79 -35.30 6.51
CA LYS A 417 -4.62 -34.88 5.71
C LYS A 417 -4.77 -35.28 4.26
N ILE A 418 -4.87 -34.28 3.38
CA ILE A 418 -5.02 -34.44 1.94
C ILE A 418 -3.67 -34.13 1.29
N GLU A 419 -2.99 -35.16 0.80
CA GLU A 419 -1.76 -34.99 0.02
C GLU A 419 -2.16 -34.76 -1.45
N ASN A 420 -2.17 -33.51 -1.88
CA ASN A 420 -2.54 -33.09 -3.22
C ASN A 420 -1.31 -32.79 -4.08
N GLN A 421 -1.12 -33.58 -5.13
CA GLN A 421 -0.18 -33.37 -6.24
C GLN A 421 -0.90 -33.15 -7.58
N GLY A 422 -2.22 -33.38 -7.63
CA GLY A 422 -3.07 -33.17 -8.80
C GLY A 422 -3.97 -31.95 -8.64
N VAL A 423 -5.27 -32.10 -8.93
CA VAL A 423 -6.25 -31.00 -8.85
C VAL A 423 -7.34 -31.29 -7.82
N VAL A 424 -7.62 -30.31 -6.96
CA VAL A 424 -8.79 -30.29 -6.06
C VAL A 424 -9.71 -29.16 -6.50
N GLN A 425 -10.99 -29.46 -6.68
CA GLN A 425 -11.97 -28.51 -7.20
C GLN A 425 -13.30 -28.55 -6.47
N ASP A 426 -13.88 -27.36 -6.21
CA ASP A 426 -15.27 -27.19 -5.75
C ASP A 426 -15.61 -27.97 -4.47
N VAL A 427 -14.65 -28.07 -3.53
CA VAL A 427 -14.77 -28.91 -2.33
C VAL A 427 -15.15 -28.12 -1.08
N THR A 428 -15.86 -28.79 -0.16
CA THR A 428 -16.00 -28.35 1.22
C THR A 428 -14.93 -29.01 2.10
N LEU A 429 -14.19 -28.22 2.87
CA LEU A 429 -13.16 -28.69 3.78
C LEU A 429 -13.71 -28.70 5.21
N LEU A 430 -13.76 -29.89 5.81
CA LEU A 430 -14.20 -30.03 7.20
C LEU A 430 -13.17 -29.44 8.19
N ALA A 431 -13.54 -29.42 9.47
CA ALA A 431 -12.74 -28.76 10.49
C ALA A 431 -11.31 -29.33 10.58
N ASN A 432 -10.32 -28.45 10.55
CA ASN A 432 -8.89 -28.75 10.65
C ASN A 432 -8.34 -29.66 9.52
N THR A 433 -9.00 -29.72 8.36
CA THR A 433 -8.45 -30.37 7.17
C THR A 433 -7.14 -29.69 6.76
N LEU A 434 -6.12 -30.47 6.40
CA LEU A 434 -4.85 -29.97 5.87
C LEU A 434 -4.71 -30.45 4.43
N ILE A 435 -4.63 -29.53 3.46
CA ILE A 435 -4.25 -29.84 2.08
C ILE A 435 -2.80 -29.40 1.86
N TYR A 436 -1.98 -30.31 1.33
CA TYR A 436 -0.56 -30.08 1.07
C TYR A 436 -0.04 -30.95 -0.07
N GLY A 437 1.08 -30.60 -0.71
CA GLY A 437 1.78 -31.54 -1.62
C GLY A 437 2.19 -30.98 -2.99
N GLY A 438 1.94 -29.70 -3.25
CA GLY A 438 2.35 -28.98 -4.46
C GLY A 438 1.30 -28.94 -5.57
N GLY A 439 0.17 -29.64 -5.41
CA GLY A 439 -0.92 -29.66 -6.39
C GLY A 439 -1.76 -28.39 -6.42
N ILE A 440 -2.69 -28.35 -7.37
CA ILE A 440 -3.55 -27.22 -7.68
C ILE A 440 -4.87 -27.32 -6.90
N VAL A 441 -5.34 -26.18 -6.42
CA VAL A 441 -6.64 -25.98 -5.78
C VAL A 441 -7.41 -24.93 -6.60
N ARG A 442 -8.60 -25.27 -7.11
CA ARG A 442 -9.40 -24.36 -7.97
C ARG A 442 -10.90 -24.35 -7.67
N GLY A 443 -11.61 -23.36 -8.20
CA GLY A 443 -13.08 -23.28 -8.05
C GLY A 443 -13.52 -22.72 -6.69
N ASP A 444 -14.67 -23.18 -6.16
CA ASP A 444 -15.20 -22.75 -4.85
C ASP A 444 -14.69 -23.65 -3.72
N ILE A 445 -13.73 -23.15 -2.94
CA ILE A 445 -13.08 -23.88 -1.85
C ILE A 445 -13.52 -23.31 -0.52
N ARG A 446 -14.27 -24.11 0.23
CA ARG A 446 -14.94 -23.62 1.44
C ARG A 446 -14.61 -24.48 2.65
N GLY A 447 -13.88 -23.91 3.59
CA GLY A 447 -13.72 -24.50 4.91
C GLY A 447 -14.92 -24.24 5.83
N VAL A 448 -14.74 -24.58 7.11
CA VAL A 448 -15.72 -24.31 8.17
C VAL A 448 -15.18 -23.31 9.20
N PRO A 449 -16.02 -22.43 9.78
CA PRO A 449 -15.56 -21.41 10.73
C PRO A 449 -14.95 -21.99 12.02
N GLU A 450 -15.46 -23.13 12.50
CA GLU A 450 -15.13 -23.72 13.82
C GLU A 450 -13.80 -24.51 13.84
N GLY A 451 -12.96 -24.28 12.84
CA GLY A 451 -11.66 -24.91 12.66
C GLY A 451 -11.27 -24.79 11.19
N PRO A 452 -10.84 -23.61 10.73
CA PRO A 452 -10.52 -23.37 9.34
C PRO A 452 -9.54 -24.41 8.79
N ALA A 453 -9.78 -24.87 7.56
CA ALA A 453 -8.87 -25.79 6.89
C ALA A 453 -7.57 -25.07 6.50
N ILE A 454 -6.45 -25.78 6.47
CA ILE A 454 -5.13 -25.23 6.17
C ILE A 454 -4.73 -25.66 4.76
N LEU A 455 -4.38 -24.68 3.92
CA LEU A 455 -3.74 -24.89 2.62
C LEU A 455 -2.25 -24.56 2.78
N SER A 456 -1.38 -25.56 2.63
CA SER A 456 0.07 -25.41 2.78
C SER A 456 0.79 -26.05 1.61
N ASN A 457 1.73 -25.34 0.98
CA ASN A 457 2.48 -25.85 -0.18
C ASN A 457 1.53 -26.40 -1.27
N VAL A 458 0.59 -25.56 -1.72
CA VAL A 458 -0.31 -25.81 -2.87
C VAL A 458 -0.40 -24.55 -3.71
N GLU A 459 -0.91 -24.67 -4.92
CA GLU A 459 -1.18 -23.52 -5.78
C GLU A 459 -2.68 -23.28 -5.93
N VAL A 460 -3.16 -22.11 -5.53
CA VAL A 460 -4.55 -21.69 -5.72
C VAL A 460 -4.68 -20.97 -7.06
N ALA A 461 -5.38 -21.62 -7.99
CA ALA A 461 -5.51 -21.13 -9.36
C ALA A 461 -6.34 -19.84 -9.45
N ALA A 462 -6.09 -19.08 -10.52
CA ALA A 462 -6.83 -17.87 -10.89
C ALA A 462 -8.36 -18.08 -10.88
N ASN A 463 -9.11 -17.01 -10.57
CA ASN A 463 -10.58 -16.99 -10.50
C ASN A 463 -11.22 -17.94 -9.47
N SER A 464 -10.43 -18.60 -8.63
CA SER A 464 -10.94 -19.42 -7.53
C SER A 464 -11.52 -18.55 -6.43
N THR A 465 -12.37 -19.15 -5.60
CA THR A 465 -12.96 -18.51 -4.43
C THR A 465 -12.56 -19.28 -3.18
N LEU A 466 -12.05 -18.56 -2.17
CA LEU A 466 -11.66 -19.15 -0.89
C LEU A 466 -12.53 -18.58 0.24
N ALA A 467 -13.02 -19.44 1.14
CA ALA A 467 -13.73 -19.05 2.36
C ALA A 467 -13.36 -19.96 3.54
N TYR A 468 -13.20 -19.40 4.75
CA TYR A 468 -12.89 -20.15 5.98
C TYR A 468 -11.66 -21.10 5.87
N VAL A 469 -10.58 -20.62 5.26
CA VAL A 469 -9.31 -21.36 5.12
C VAL A 469 -8.14 -20.54 5.64
N ILE A 470 -7.08 -21.21 6.04
CA ILE A 470 -5.79 -20.65 6.41
C ILE A 470 -4.81 -20.91 5.26
N ILE A 471 -4.24 -19.84 4.72
CA ILE A 471 -3.14 -19.88 3.76
C ILE A 471 -1.83 -19.92 4.53
N ALA A 472 -1.16 -21.07 4.50
CA ALA A 472 0.07 -21.34 5.22
C ALA A 472 1.28 -21.35 4.28
N SER A 473 2.48 -21.50 4.86
CA SER A 473 3.75 -21.51 4.15
C SER A 473 3.77 -22.40 2.90
N GLY A 474 4.45 -21.92 1.86
CA GLY A 474 4.58 -22.58 0.55
C GLY A 474 3.36 -22.44 -0.36
N THR A 475 2.22 -21.94 0.15
CA THR A 475 1.03 -21.77 -0.70
C THR A 475 1.16 -20.54 -1.58
N LEU A 476 0.94 -20.74 -2.88
CA LEU A 476 0.91 -19.69 -3.88
C LEU A 476 -0.54 -19.38 -4.21
N VAL A 477 -0.94 -18.12 -4.08
CA VAL A 477 -2.31 -17.68 -4.37
C VAL A 477 -2.26 -16.69 -5.51
N ASP A 478 -2.96 -17.00 -6.60
CA ASP A 478 -3.07 -16.08 -7.73
C ASP A 478 -3.76 -14.77 -7.33
N SER A 479 -3.33 -13.64 -7.92
CA SER A 479 -3.85 -12.31 -7.57
C SER A 479 -5.33 -12.09 -7.91
N SER A 480 -5.90 -12.91 -8.79
CA SER A 480 -7.32 -12.87 -9.17
C SER A 480 -8.23 -13.70 -8.25
N VAL A 481 -7.67 -14.44 -7.28
CA VAL A 481 -8.43 -15.24 -6.33
C VAL A 481 -9.36 -14.35 -5.50
N ILE A 482 -10.63 -14.74 -5.42
CA ILE A 482 -11.64 -14.04 -4.65
C ILE A 482 -11.57 -14.54 -3.20
N LEU A 483 -11.03 -13.69 -2.34
CA LEU A 483 -10.97 -13.93 -0.90
C LEU A 483 -12.32 -13.54 -0.27
N LYS A 484 -12.97 -14.49 0.40
CA LYS A 484 -14.22 -14.27 1.15
C LYS A 484 -13.97 -14.31 2.66
N GLU A 485 -15.05 -14.37 3.43
CA GLU A 485 -15.01 -14.37 4.88
C GLU A 485 -14.22 -15.57 5.45
N GLY A 486 -13.49 -15.32 6.54
CA GLY A 486 -12.75 -16.36 7.27
C GLY A 486 -11.48 -16.86 6.60
N VAL A 487 -11.07 -16.27 5.46
CA VAL A 487 -9.72 -16.53 4.92
C VAL A 487 -8.69 -15.84 5.80
N LEU A 488 -7.68 -16.57 6.23
CA LEU A 488 -6.58 -16.08 7.06
C LEU A 488 -5.23 -16.45 6.44
N PHE A 489 -4.20 -15.69 6.75
CA PHE A 489 -2.84 -15.88 6.25
C PHE A 489 -1.88 -16.06 7.42
N GLU A 490 -0.94 -17.00 7.30
CA GLU A 490 0.11 -17.21 8.30
C GLU A 490 1.11 -16.05 8.33
N TYR A 491 1.47 -15.53 7.15
CA TYR A 491 2.43 -14.44 6.97
C TYR A 491 1.91 -13.41 5.97
N ASN A 492 2.37 -12.17 6.12
CA ASN A 492 2.03 -11.08 5.20
C ASN A 492 2.44 -11.36 3.74
N SER A 493 3.58 -12.02 3.54
CA SER A 493 4.12 -12.35 2.22
C SER A 493 3.26 -13.32 1.41
N LEU A 494 2.30 -13.99 2.05
CA LEU A 494 1.37 -14.92 1.40
C LEU A 494 0.14 -14.21 0.83
N ILE A 495 -0.09 -12.94 1.19
CA ILE A 495 -1.22 -12.16 0.68
C ILE A 495 -0.85 -11.68 -0.73
N PRO A 496 -1.67 -11.97 -1.76
CA PRO A 496 -1.38 -11.51 -3.11
C PRO A 496 -1.35 -9.98 -3.22
N TYR A 497 -0.50 -9.47 -4.11
CA TYR A 497 -0.51 -8.04 -4.44
C TYR A 497 -1.87 -7.63 -4.99
N ARG A 498 -2.37 -6.48 -4.53
CA ARG A 498 -3.71 -5.93 -4.84
C ARG A 498 -4.88 -6.81 -4.42
N ALA A 499 -4.65 -7.81 -3.55
CA ALA A 499 -5.74 -8.59 -2.99
C ALA A 499 -6.77 -7.66 -2.32
N ASP A 500 -8.03 -7.81 -2.71
CA ASP A 500 -9.17 -7.14 -2.07
C ASP A 500 -9.48 -7.89 -0.76
N LEU A 501 -9.30 -7.20 0.37
CA LEU A 501 -9.49 -7.78 1.71
C LEU A 501 -10.86 -7.41 2.30
N ASN A 502 -11.70 -6.68 1.57
CA ASN A 502 -12.95 -6.11 2.07
C ASN A 502 -13.88 -7.18 2.64
N LYS A 503 -14.05 -8.29 1.92
CA LYS A 503 -14.95 -9.40 2.29
C LYS A 503 -14.34 -10.35 3.30
N THR A 504 -13.01 -10.38 3.37
CA THR A 504 -12.28 -11.22 4.32
C THR A 504 -12.32 -10.61 5.72
N LEU A 505 -12.27 -9.29 5.77
CA LEU A 505 -12.49 -8.52 6.99
C LEU A 505 -13.98 -8.50 7.35
N GLY A 506 -14.27 -8.41 8.65
CA GLY A 506 -15.65 -8.24 9.11
C GLY A 506 -16.19 -6.85 8.76
N HIS A 507 -17.51 -6.71 8.82
CA HIS A 507 -18.18 -5.42 8.63
C HIS A 507 -18.92 -4.98 9.90
N ILE A 508 -19.02 -3.67 10.09
CA ILE A 508 -19.82 -3.02 11.15
C ILE A 508 -20.92 -2.24 10.46
N SER A 509 -22.17 -2.54 10.78
CA SER A 509 -23.30 -1.89 10.11
C SER A 509 -23.48 -0.44 10.58
N THR A 510 -23.49 0.49 9.63
CA THR A 510 -23.58 1.92 9.94
C THR A 510 -25.04 2.36 10.00
N VAL A 511 -25.57 2.54 11.21
CA VAL A 511 -26.98 2.93 11.37
C VAL A 511 -27.25 4.29 10.70
N GLY A 512 -28.21 4.31 9.77
CA GLY A 512 -28.64 5.52 9.07
C GLY A 512 -27.88 5.82 7.78
N LEU A 513 -26.92 4.98 7.38
CA LEU A 513 -26.30 4.97 6.05
C LEU A 513 -26.46 3.58 5.42
N ASP A 514 -26.65 3.53 4.11
CA ASP A 514 -26.81 2.25 3.36
C ASP A 514 -25.44 1.60 3.02
N ILE A 515 -24.45 1.74 3.90
CA ILE A 515 -23.08 1.25 3.72
C ILE A 515 -22.51 0.79 5.06
N ASP A 516 -21.80 -0.33 5.04
CA ASP A 516 -21.14 -0.86 6.23
C ASP A 516 -19.66 -0.44 6.28
N ALA A 517 -19.14 -0.21 7.47
CA ALA A 517 -17.73 0.04 7.70
C ALA A 517 -16.94 -1.27 7.68
N ILE A 518 -15.72 -1.25 7.15
CA ILE A 518 -14.79 -2.37 7.31
C ILE A 518 -14.21 -2.37 8.72
N LYS A 519 -14.25 -3.51 9.41
CA LYS A 519 -13.69 -3.69 10.75
C LYS A 519 -12.16 -3.75 10.69
N LEU A 520 -11.51 -2.71 11.20
CA LEU A 520 -10.05 -2.58 11.24
C LEU A 520 -9.42 -3.05 12.55
N THR A 521 -10.24 -3.34 13.58
CA THR A 521 -9.76 -3.97 14.84
C THR A 521 -9.35 -5.44 14.67
N SER A 522 -9.43 -5.97 13.46
CA SER A 522 -8.93 -7.28 13.05
C SER A 522 -8.02 -7.11 11.83
N ASP A 523 -7.21 -8.12 11.55
CA ASP A 523 -6.49 -8.28 10.29
C ASP A 523 -6.76 -9.68 9.76
N VAL A 524 -6.33 -9.94 8.53
CA VAL A 524 -6.39 -11.26 7.88
C VAL A 524 -5.20 -12.15 8.26
N LEU A 525 -4.33 -11.73 9.16
CA LEU A 525 -3.20 -12.52 9.65
C LEU A 525 -3.58 -13.33 10.89
N LEU A 526 -3.07 -14.57 10.98
CA LEU A 526 -3.33 -15.46 12.11
C LEU A 526 -2.81 -14.93 13.46
N ASN A 527 -1.62 -14.34 13.45
CA ASN A 527 -0.92 -13.87 14.66
C ASN A 527 -0.85 -12.34 14.70
N THR A 528 -1.98 -11.65 14.73
CA THR A 528 -1.96 -10.20 14.92
C THR A 528 -1.84 -9.80 16.36
N GLY A 529 -1.16 -8.66 16.59
CA GLY A 529 -1.34 -7.90 17.83
C GLY A 529 -2.81 -7.59 18.08
N SER A 530 -3.15 -7.22 19.32
CA SER A 530 -4.54 -7.04 19.78
C SER A 530 -5.37 -6.03 18.98
N ASP A 531 -4.72 -5.17 18.20
CA ASP A 531 -5.34 -3.97 17.62
C ASP A 531 -5.53 -4.08 16.08
N GLY A 532 -5.15 -5.20 15.45
CA GLY A 532 -5.36 -5.45 14.02
C GLY A 532 -4.77 -4.38 13.09
N ILE A 533 -5.46 -4.09 11.99
CA ILE A 533 -5.08 -3.04 11.03
C ILE A 533 -5.10 -1.64 11.68
N LEU A 534 -6.01 -1.39 12.62
CA LEU A 534 -6.10 -0.13 13.35
C LEU A 534 -4.82 0.15 14.15
N GLY A 535 -4.25 -0.88 14.78
CA GLY A 535 -2.94 -0.79 15.43
C GLY A 535 -1.83 -0.41 14.45
N ALA A 536 -1.86 -0.97 13.23
CA ALA A 536 -0.89 -0.65 12.19
C ALA A 536 -1.01 0.78 11.66
N ILE A 537 -2.24 1.33 11.58
CA ILE A 537 -2.49 2.73 11.27
C ILE A 537 -1.98 3.64 12.40
N ASN A 538 -2.29 3.33 13.66
CA ASN A 538 -1.85 4.12 14.81
C ASN A 538 -0.32 4.07 15.01
N GLY A 539 0.35 3.06 14.43
CA GLY A 539 1.81 2.95 14.40
C GLY A 539 2.49 3.81 13.33
N LEU A 540 1.74 4.49 12.45
CA LEU A 540 2.31 5.43 11.50
C LEU A 540 2.94 6.63 12.22
N TYR A 541 3.98 7.19 11.62
CA TYR A 541 4.76 8.28 12.23
C TYR A 541 3.89 9.50 12.58
N GLU A 542 2.93 9.83 11.73
CA GLU A 542 1.99 10.95 11.90
C GLU A 542 1.18 10.84 13.19
N PHE A 543 0.82 9.62 13.59
CA PHE A 543 0.07 9.38 14.83
C PHE A 543 1.00 9.18 16.02
N ALA A 544 2.04 8.36 15.86
CA ALA A 544 2.96 8.00 16.92
C ALA A 544 3.74 9.20 17.46
N SER A 545 4.24 10.08 16.58
CA SER A 545 5.02 11.27 16.97
C SER A 545 4.18 12.28 17.76
N LEU A 546 2.90 12.41 17.41
CA LEU A 546 1.95 13.32 18.05
C LEU A 546 1.21 12.67 19.23
N LYS A 547 1.49 11.40 19.55
CA LYS A 547 0.76 10.60 20.56
C LYS A 547 -0.76 10.61 20.33
N MET A 548 -1.15 10.65 19.07
CA MET A 548 -2.53 10.57 18.63
C MET A 548 -2.87 9.11 18.30
N ALA A 549 -4.14 8.73 18.44
CA ALA A 549 -4.60 7.42 18.05
C ALA A 549 -6.04 7.51 17.55
N LEU A 550 -6.27 6.93 16.38
CA LEU A 550 -7.61 6.66 15.88
C LEU A 550 -8.26 5.55 16.72
N ARG A 551 -9.55 5.70 16.96
CA ARG A 551 -10.42 4.61 17.45
C ARG A 551 -11.45 4.27 16.41
N GLN A 552 -11.73 2.97 16.26
CA GLN A 552 -12.90 2.53 15.54
C GLN A 552 -14.08 2.38 16.49
N GLU A 553 -15.13 3.17 16.27
CA GLU A 553 -16.35 3.13 17.08
C GLU A 553 -17.11 1.81 16.84
N PRO A 554 -17.37 0.97 17.88
CA PRO A 554 -17.98 -0.34 17.67
C PRO A 554 -19.39 -0.33 17.10
N SER A 555 -20.13 0.76 17.30
CA SER A 555 -21.53 0.87 16.91
C SER A 555 -21.74 1.39 15.48
N SER A 556 -20.89 2.31 15.01
CA SER A 556 -20.96 2.90 13.67
C SER A 556 -19.85 2.42 12.73
N GLY A 557 -18.75 1.92 13.28
CA GLY A 557 -17.54 1.54 12.54
C GLY A 557 -16.69 2.72 12.08
N TYR A 558 -17.02 3.96 12.47
CA TYR A 558 -16.26 5.15 12.14
C TYR A 558 -14.89 5.15 12.79
N LEU A 559 -13.88 5.62 12.06
CA LEU A 559 -12.61 6.01 12.65
C LEU A 559 -12.72 7.44 13.15
N LEU A 560 -12.49 7.60 14.45
CA LEU A 560 -12.62 8.86 15.17
C LEU A 560 -11.25 9.33 15.66
N LEU A 561 -10.98 10.62 15.45
CA LEU A 561 -9.83 11.32 16.03
C LEU A 561 -10.29 12.69 16.53
N ASP A 562 -10.24 12.88 17.83
CA ASP A 562 -10.54 14.16 18.48
C ASP A 562 -9.23 14.89 18.78
N VAL A 563 -9.10 16.12 18.26
CA VAL A 563 -7.96 17.02 18.50
C VAL A 563 -8.52 18.38 18.95
N GLU A 564 -8.41 18.65 20.25
CA GLU A 564 -9.00 19.84 20.86
C GLU A 564 -10.50 19.99 20.53
N SER A 565 -10.89 21.06 19.81
CA SER A 565 -12.26 21.32 19.37
C SER A 565 -12.55 20.86 17.93
N ILE A 566 -11.66 20.05 17.34
CA ILE A 566 -11.79 19.49 15.99
C ILE A 566 -11.99 17.99 16.11
N HIS A 567 -13.06 17.50 15.51
CA HIS A 567 -13.50 16.11 15.63
C HIS A 567 -13.55 15.47 14.25
N HIS A 568 -12.56 14.66 13.92
CA HIS A 568 -12.48 13.94 12.65
C HIS A 568 -13.31 12.65 12.71
N ALA A 569 -14.01 12.37 11.61
CA ALA A 569 -14.73 11.11 11.44
C ALA A 569 -14.68 10.65 9.99
N VAL A 570 -14.16 9.45 9.77
CA VAL A 570 -14.11 8.81 8.46
C VAL A 570 -14.64 7.38 8.53
N LEU A 571 -15.19 6.89 7.42
CA LEU A 571 -15.69 5.54 7.28
C LEU A 571 -14.72 4.73 6.43
N PRO A 572 -14.13 3.64 6.96
CA PRO A 572 -13.29 2.75 6.18
C PRO A 572 -14.15 1.92 5.23
N VAL A 573 -13.91 2.08 3.92
CA VAL A 573 -14.73 1.47 2.86
C VAL A 573 -13.95 0.52 1.97
N GLN A 574 -12.62 0.58 2.01
CA GLN A 574 -11.77 -0.33 1.27
C GLN A 574 -10.48 -0.63 2.01
N VAL A 575 -10.09 -1.89 1.99
CA VAL A 575 -8.78 -2.40 2.41
C VAL A 575 -8.23 -3.29 1.30
N ARG A 576 -7.03 -2.97 0.85
CA ARG A 576 -6.30 -3.77 -0.14
C ARG A 576 -4.89 -4.04 0.33
N GLN A 577 -4.36 -5.18 -0.09
CA GLN A 577 -2.94 -5.45 0.02
C GLN A 577 -2.21 -4.71 -1.10
N ILE A 578 -1.24 -3.87 -0.77
CA ILE A 578 -0.41 -3.16 -1.76
C ILE A 578 1.05 -3.60 -1.75
N TRP A 579 1.38 -4.61 -0.95
CA TRP A 579 2.66 -5.32 -0.99
C TRP A 579 2.43 -6.79 -1.33
N GLY A 580 3.10 -7.35 -2.34
CA GLY A 580 2.92 -8.77 -2.65
C GLY A 580 3.62 -9.21 -3.93
N ARG A 581 4.00 -10.50 -3.94
CA ARG A 581 5.00 -11.19 -4.77
C ARG A 581 6.39 -10.55 -4.74
N GLN A 582 7.43 -11.38 -4.72
CA GLN A 582 8.84 -10.99 -4.84
C GLN A 582 9.08 -10.16 -6.12
N THR A 583 8.80 -8.86 -6.09
CA THR A 583 9.69 -7.92 -6.77
C THR A 583 10.95 -7.86 -5.93
N ILE A 584 12.07 -7.70 -6.59
CA ILE A 584 13.42 -8.02 -6.10
C ILE A 584 13.85 -7.13 -4.90
N GLU A 585 12.99 -6.23 -4.43
CA GLU A 585 13.38 -5.16 -3.52
C GLU A 585 12.58 -5.02 -2.22
N ASN A 586 11.51 -5.78 -1.94
CA ASN A 586 10.77 -5.65 -0.67
C ASN A 586 10.40 -4.19 -0.28
N GLN A 587 10.37 -3.26 -1.24
CA GLN A 587 10.07 -1.85 -1.01
C GLN A 587 8.57 -1.59 -1.21
N PRO A 588 7.95 -0.72 -0.38
CA PRO A 588 6.60 -0.23 -0.63
C PRO A 588 6.54 0.51 -1.98
N LEU A 589 5.68 0.07 -2.91
CA LEU A 589 5.37 0.83 -4.15
C LEU A 589 4.70 2.19 -3.87
N LYS A 590 4.18 2.37 -2.64
CA LYS A 590 3.65 3.64 -2.15
C LYS A 590 4.23 3.91 -0.75
N PRO A 591 4.61 5.15 -0.43
CA PRO A 591 5.19 5.48 0.86
C PRO A 591 4.22 5.19 2.00
N LEU A 592 4.76 4.74 3.14
CA LEU A 592 4.01 4.63 4.38
C LEU A 592 3.48 6.00 4.79
N GLY A 593 2.27 6.02 5.34
CA GLY A 593 1.73 7.24 5.95
C GLY A 593 0.28 7.50 5.60
N LEU A 594 -0.06 8.78 5.70
CA LEU A 594 -1.40 9.31 5.56
C LEU A 594 -1.49 10.32 4.41
N THR A 595 -2.38 10.06 3.46
CA THR A 595 -2.73 11.01 2.40
C THR A 595 -4.16 11.49 2.58
N VAL A 596 -4.36 12.81 2.48
CA VAL A 596 -5.70 13.43 2.44
C VAL A 596 -5.88 14.06 1.07
N ASP A 597 -6.78 13.51 0.28
CA ASP A 597 -7.12 14.04 -1.02
C ASP A 597 -7.87 15.36 -0.89
N PRO A 598 -7.81 16.25 -1.91
CA PRO A 598 -8.55 17.51 -1.90
C PRO A 598 -10.05 17.34 -1.67
N ASN A 599 -10.63 16.20 -2.07
CA ASN A 599 -12.05 15.87 -1.87
C ASN A 599 -12.37 15.38 -0.44
N GLY A 600 -11.37 15.29 0.44
CA GLY A 600 -11.48 14.82 1.81
C GLY A 600 -11.38 13.30 1.99
N GLU A 601 -11.21 12.51 0.93
CA GLU A 601 -10.86 11.09 1.05
C GLU A 601 -9.52 10.95 1.76
N VAL A 602 -9.42 9.95 2.64
CA VAL A 602 -8.23 9.73 3.44
C VAL A 602 -7.75 8.31 3.23
N THR A 603 -6.52 8.18 2.78
CA THR A 603 -5.86 6.89 2.51
C THR A 603 -4.72 6.68 3.48
N PHE A 604 -4.72 5.53 4.15
CA PHE A 604 -3.64 5.07 5.01
C PHE A 604 -2.86 3.96 4.32
N ILE A 605 -1.53 4.02 4.39
CA ILE A 605 -0.65 2.94 3.93
C ILE A 605 0.19 2.47 5.12
N THR A 606 -0.12 1.27 5.62
CA THR A 606 0.48 0.74 6.85
C THR A 606 1.81 0.05 6.61
N HIS A 607 2.63 -0.10 7.68
CA HIS A 607 3.86 -0.90 7.69
C HIS A 607 3.64 -2.40 7.43
N THR A 608 2.40 -2.84 7.31
CA THR A 608 2.04 -4.20 6.93
C THR A 608 1.61 -4.26 5.45
N GLY A 609 1.58 -3.14 4.72
CA GLY A 609 1.21 -3.10 3.31
C GLY A 609 -0.29 -3.07 3.05
N ARG A 610 -1.08 -2.60 4.03
CA ARG A 610 -2.51 -2.37 3.86
C ARG A 610 -2.70 -0.95 3.37
N GLU A 611 -3.35 -0.82 2.23
CA GLU A 611 -3.98 0.40 1.78
C GLU A 611 -5.40 0.44 2.34
N VAL A 612 -5.70 1.42 3.19
CA VAL A 612 -7.03 1.61 3.78
C VAL A 612 -7.58 2.94 3.27
N VAL A 613 -8.60 2.87 2.42
CA VAL A 613 -9.30 4.05 1.90
C VAL A 613 -10.52 4.32 2.76
N THR A 614 -10.65 5.58 3.17
CA THR A 614 -11.73 6.03 4.05
C THR A 614 -12.40 7.29 3.52
N LEU A 615 -13.71 7.38 3.71
CA LEU A 615 -14.54 8.48 3.21
C LEU A 615 -14.99 9.40 4.35
N PRO A 616 -15.08 10.73 4.15
CA PRO A 616 -15.78 11.61 5.08
C PRO A 616 -17.21 11.14 5.30
N VAL A 617 -17.68 11.24 6.55
CA VAL A 617 -19.05 10.83 6.92
C VAL A 617 -19.78 11.86 7.75
N VAL A 618 -21.11 11.81 7.65
CA VAL A 618 -21.99 12.50 8.57
C VAL A 618 -21.82 11.85 9.94
N GLN A 619 -21.34 12.62 10.92
CA GLN A 619 -21.06 12.08 12.25
C GLN A 619 -22.32 11.58 12.96
N ASN A 620 -23.48 12.19 12.69
CA ASN A 620 -24.77 11.71 13.16
C ASN A 620 -25.80 11.62 12.00
N PRO A 621 -25.82 10.50 11.26
CA PRO A 621 -26.71 10.32 10.10
C PRO A 621 -28.19 10.42 10.46
N LEU A 622 -28.59 9.94 11.64
CA LEU A 622 -29.98 9.99 12.09
C LEU A 622 -30.43 11.43 12.34
N ALA A 623 -29.62 12.22 13.04
CA ALA A 623 -29.89 13.64 13.27
C ALA A 623 -29.97 14.40 11.94
N PHE A 624 -29.09 14.11 10.98
CA PHE A 624 -29.14 14.76 9.68
C PHE A 624 -30.42 14.44 8.92
N ARG A 625 -30.85 13.17 8.89
CA ARG A 625 -32.10 12.77 8.24
C ARG A 625 -33.32 13.41 8.90
N GLU A 626 -33.33 13.52 10.23
CA GLU A 626 -34.39 14.23 10.95
C GLU A 626 -34.39 15.74 10.64
N ALA A 627 -33.20 16.35 10.58
CA ALA A 627 -33.04 17.76 10.23
C ALA A 627 -33.50 18.05 8.79
N LEU A 628 -33.16 17.18 7.82
CA LEU A 628 -33.63 17.25 6.44
C LEU A 628 -35.15 17.11 6.33
N ASN A 629 -35.74 16.17 7.07
CA ASN A 629 -37.18 15.94 7.03
C ASN A 629 -37.96 17.11 7.65
N SER A 630 -37.53 17.57 8.84
CA SER A 630 -38.17 18.67 9.54
C SER A 630 -38.05 20.02 8.81
N THR A 631 -36.93 20.26 8.13
CA THR A 631 -36.65 21.54 7.46
C THR A 631 -37.20 21.56 6.03
N PHE A 632 -37.04 20.47 5.27
CA PHE A 632 -37.30 20.43 3.83
C PHE A 632 -38.30 19.35 3.40
N GLY A 633 -38.77 18.50 4.31
CA GLY A 633 -39.63 17.35 3.98
C GLY A 633 -38.89 16.24 3.21
N LEU A 634 -37.57 16.14 3.39
CA LEU A 634 -36.72 15.14 2.75
C LEU A 634 -36.32 14.06 3.77
N ASP A 635 -36.84 12.84 3.62
CA ASP A 635 -36.67 11.76 4.61
C ASP A 635 -35.67 10.66 4.18
N LYS A 636 -35.08 10.80 2.98
CA LYS A 636 -34.16 9.81 2.40
C LYS A 636 -32.79 10.42 2.13
N MET A 637 -31.76 9.62 2.36
CA MET A 637 -30.39 9.92 1.95
C MET A 637 -29.63 8.61 1.76
N SER A 638 -28.63 8.60 0.88
CA SER A 638 -27.71 7.47 0.73
C SER A 638 -26.29 7.95 0.42
N LEU A 639 -25.30 7.31 1.03
CA LEU A 639 -23.89 7.54 0.71
C LEU A 639 -23.56 6.80 -0.60
N GLN A 640 -23.02 7.52 -1.57
CA GLN A 640 -22.52 6.95 -2.82
C GLN A 640 -21.10 6.41 -2.63
N SER A 641 -20.64 5.55 -3.54
CA SER A 641 -19.27 5.03 -3.53
C SER A 641 -18.19 6.12 -3.62
N SER A 642 -18.54 7.29 -4.14
CA SER A 642 -17.66 8.46 -4.17
C SER A 642 -17.50 9.16 -2.82
N GLY A 643 -18.26 8.79 -1.79
CA GLY A 643 -18.35 9.50 -0.50
C GLY A 643 -19.34 10.67 -0.50
N ASN A 644 -20.05 10.90 -1.60
CA ASN A 644 -21.09 11.94 -1.65
C ASN A 644 -22.43 11.41 -1.11
N LEU A 645 -23.18 12.26 -0.44
CA LEU A 645 -24.55 12.02 0.00
C LEU A 645 -25.53 12.43 -1.10
N LYS A 646 -26.30 11.46 -1.58
CA LYS A 646 -27.43 11.69 -2.46
C LYS A 646 -28.71 11.81 -1.65
N ILE A 647 -29.40 12.94 -1.78
CA ILE A 647 -30.65 13.23 -1.06
C ILE A 647 -31.76 13.40 -2.10
N PRO A 648 -32.63 12.40 -2.30
CA PRO A 648 -33.71 12.47 -3.29
C PRO A 648 -34.69 13.62 -3.01
N ALA A 649 -35.09 14.32 -4.07
CA ALA A 649 -36.11 15.37 -4.05
C ALA A 649 -37.29 14.99 -4.98
N PRO A 650 -38.42 15.73 -4.94
CA PRO A 650 -39.54 15.50 -5.85
C PRO A 650 -39.15 15.60 -7.33
N GLU A 651 -39.99 15.02 -8.19
CA GLU A 651 -39.84 15.08 -9.66
C GLU A 651 -38.53 14.48 -10.21
N GLY A 652 -37.88 13.63 -9.42
CA GLY A 652 -36.66 12.92 -9.80
C GLY A 652 -35.37 13.70 -9.57
N ALA A 653 -35.46 14.99 -9.24
CA ALA A 653 -34.31 15.77 -8.80
C ALA A 653 -33.72 15.23 -7.50
N TYR A 654 -32.48 15.60 -7.22
CA TYR A 654 -31.81 15.23 -5.98
C TYR A 654 -30.74 16.25 -5.62
N TYR A 655 -30.44 16.36 -4.34
CA TYR A 655 -29.31 17.14 -3.86
C TYR A 655 -28.08 16.23 -3.73
N MET A 656 -26.92 16.76 -4.08
CA MET A 656 -25.63 16.11 -3.88
C MET A 656 -24.78 16.95 -2.93
N ALA A 657 -24.52 16.40 -1.76
CA ALA A 657 -23.68 17.01 -0.73
C ALA A 657 -22.53 16.07 -0.36
N ARG A 658 -21.52 16.55 0.35
CA ARG A 658 -20.53 15.71 1.01
C ARG A 658 -20.22 16.30 2.39
N PRO A 659 -20.14 15.47 3.43
CA PRO A 659 -19.75 15.94 4.75
C PRO A 659 -18.28 16.36 4.75
N ASN A 660 -17.97 17.43 5.46
CA ASN A 660 -16.59 17.80 5.73
C ASN A 660 -15.91 16.76 6.63
N LEU A 661 -14.58 16.60 6.45
CA LEU A 661 -13.74 15.63 7.14
C LEU A 661 -13.77 15.78 8.68
N PHE A 662 -14.14 16.96 9.18
CA PHE A 662 -14.31 17.20 10.60
C PHE A 662 -15.59 17.97 10.94
N SER A 663 -15.96 17.91 12.21
CA SER A 663 -16.86 18.85 12.86
C SER A 663 -16.12 19.63 13.94
N THR A 664 -16.68 20.75 14.35
CA THR A 664 -16.18 21.55 15.47
C THR A 664 -17.23 21.66 16.57
N ASP A 665 -16.82 22.06 17.77
CA ASP A 665 -17.77 22.48 18.79
C ASP A 665 -18.69 23.59 18.25
N ALA A 666 -20.00 23.44 18.47
CA ALA A 666 -20.98 24.43 18.06
C ALA A 666 -20.97 25.61 19.05
N PRO A 667 -21.12 26.85 18.57
CA PRO A 667 -21.28 28.01 19.46
C PRO A 667 -22.43 27.81 20.45
N ALA A 668 -22.25 28.30 21.68
CA ALA A 668 -23.26 28.15 22.72
C ALA A 668 -24.62 28.74 22.30
N GLY A 669 -25.67 27.92 22.41
CA GLY A 669 -27.05 28.32 22.06
C GLY A 669 -27.43 28.11 20.59
N THR A 670 -26.58 27.48 19.79
CA THR A 670 -26.92 27.09 18.41
C THR A 670 -28.00 26.00 18.42
N PRO A 671 -29.13 26.17 17.71
CA PRO A 671 -30.17 25.13 17.66
C PRO A 671 -29.70 23.88 16.91
N VAL A 672 -30.08 22.69 17.39
CA VAL A 672 -29.91 21.41 16.66
C VAL A 672 -30.73 21.43 15.38
N GLY A 673 -30.16 20.92 14.29
CA GLY A 673 -30.83 20.85 12.98
C GLY A 673 -29.94 21.35 11.85
N ILE A 674 -30.57 21.84 10.77
CA ILE A 674 -29.87 22.49 9.67
C ILE A 674 -29.66 23.96 10.02
N ASP A 675 -28.41 24.38 10.04
CA ASP A 675 -28.02 25.79 10.09
C ASP A 675 -27.48 26.22 8.72
N MET A 676 -27.77 27.46 8.33
CA MET A 676 -27.32 28.01 7.06
C MET A 676 -26.63 29.34 7.31
N SER A 677 -25.38 29.44 6.88
CA SER A 677 -24.62 30.68 6.94
C SER A 677 -24.25 31.16 5.54
N LYS A 678 -23.83 32.42 5.41
CA LYS A 678 -23.38 32.93 4.12
C LYS A 678 -22.11 32.23 3.70
N SER A 679 -22.03 31.81 2.44
CA SER A 679 -20.82 31.20 1.91
C SER A 679 -19.63 32.14 2.02
N LEU A 680 -18.48 31.59 2.41
CA LEU A 680 -17.21 32.33 2.44
C LEU A 680 -16.72 32.70 1.04
N TRP A 681 -17.16 31.95 0.04
CA TRP A 681 -16.65 32.00 -1.32
C TRP A 681 -17.57 32.75 -2.28
N LEU A 682 -18.89 32.60 -2.09
CA LEU A 682 -19.88 33.08 -3.04
C LEU A 682 -20.89 34.04 -2.41
N ASN A 683 -21.18 35.11 -3.15
CA ASN A 683 -22.28 35.99 -2.82
C ASN A 683 -23.61 35.28 -3.07
N ASN A 684 -24.60 35.52 -2.21
CA ASN A 684 -25.97 35.00 -2.33
C ASN A 684 -26.10 33.46 -2.31
N VAL A 685 -25.04 32.73 -1.97
CA VAL A 685 -25.07 31.28 -1.72
C VAL A 685 -24.88 31.03 -0.22
N ALA A 686 -25.54 29.99 0.29
CA ALA A 686 -25.44 29.60 1.69
C ALA A 686 -24.67 28.28 1.84
N ASP A 687 -23.80 28.24 2.86
CA ASP A 687 -23.16 27.02 3.31
C ASP A 687 -24.10 26.31 4.30
N VAL A 688 -24.29 25.01 4.10
CA VAL A 688 -25.20 24.19 4.91
C VAL A 688 -24.42 23.46 5.99
N PHE A 689 -24.84 23.62 7.23
CA PHE A 689 -24.26 22.93 8.38
C PHE A 689 -25.29 22.05 9.07
N LEU A 690 -24.83 20.91 9.59
CA LEU A 690 -25.56 20.10 10.55
C LEU A 690 -25.08 20.45 11.96
N VAL A 691 -26.00 20.89 12.81
CA VAL A 691 -25.81 21.01 14.25
C VAL A 691 -26.43 19.78 14.90
N PHE A 692 -25.65 19.03 15.67
CA PHE A 692 -26.11 17.78 16.31
C PHE A 692 -25.53 17.62 17.71
N GLU A 693 -26.25 16.90 18.56
CA GLU A 693 -25.78 16.55 19.90
C GLU A 693 -24.92 15.29 19.85
N VAL A 694 -23.91 15.26 20.73
CA VAL A 694 -23.09 14.08 21.00
C VAL A 694 -23.35 13.64 22.43
N ASP A 695 -23.63 12.35 22.61
CA ASP A 695 -23.74 11.75 23.93
C ASP A 695 -22.33 11.64 24.53
N ASP A 696 -22.00 12.48 25.53
CA ASP A 696 -20.78 12.33 26.33
C ASP A 696 -20.96 11.16 27.33
N GLY A 697 -20.96 9.94 26.79
CA GLY A 697 -20.62 8.77 27.57
C GLY A 697 -19.13 8.81 27.82
N GLN A 698 -18.70 9.33 28.98
CA GLN A 698 -17.29 9.42 29.38
C GLN A 698 -16.46 8.20 28.92
N VAL A 699 -15.70 8.36 27.84
CA VAL A 699 -14.52 7.55 27.59
C VAL A 699 -13.39 8.31 28.25
N GLN A 700 -13.08 7.90 29.48
CA GLN A 700 -11.82 8.22 30.11
C GLN A 700 -10.69 7.87 29.11
N LEU A 701 -9.91 8.87 28.70
CA LEU A 701 -8.54 8.62 28.24
C LEU A 701 -7.89 7.70 29.30
N PRO A 702 -7.07 6.70 28.94
CA PRO A 702 -6.36 5.93 29.94
C PRO A 702 -5.53 6.92 30.76
N GLU A 703 -5.88 7.12 32.02
CA GLU A 703 -4.97 7.77 32.97
C GLU A 703 -3.68 6.95 32.95
N THR A 704 -2.61 7.54 32.43
CA THR A 704 -1.28 7.01 32.59
C THR A 704 -0.97 7.06 34.08
N THR A 705 -1.10 5.90 34.73
CA THR A 705 -0.84 5.75 36.16
C THR A 705 0.66 5.85 36.44
N PHE A 706 1.13 7.04 36.77
CA PHE A 706 2.33 7.21 37.58
C PHE A 706 1.93 7.32 39.06
N PRO A 707 2.49 6.52 39.98
CA PRO A 707 2.12 6.59 41.38
C PRO A 707 2.75 7.84 42.00
N VAL A 708 1.93 8.86 42.29
CA VAL A 708 2.29 9.91 43.25
C VAL A 708 1.69 9.55 44.60
N VAL A 709 2.59 9.36 45.57
CA VAL A 709 2.26 9.16 46.98
C VAL A 709 1.72 10.46 47.57
N GLY A 710 0.51 10.41 48.15
CA GLY A 710 0.20 11.18 49.36
C GLY A 710 -1.14 11.95 49.42
N SER A 711 -1.83 11.69 50.53
CA SER A 711 -2.83 12.52 51.22
C SER A 711 -4.30 12.40 50.79
N GLY A 712 -5.07 11.72 51.64
CA GLY A 712 -6.50 11.49 51.50
C GLY A 712 -7.40 12.72 51.67
N GLY A 713 -8.54 12.64 51.01
CA GLY A 713 -9.69 13.54 51.15
C GLY A 713 -10.96 12.82 50.70
N THR A 714 -11.95 12.80 51.58
CA THR A 714 -13.22 12.07 51.53
C THR A 714 -14.09 12.43 50.32
N GLY A 715 -14.68 11.40 49.69
CA GLY A 715 -15.53 11.50 48.51
C GLY A 715 -16.87 12.22 48.73
N GLY A 716 -17.23 13.03 47.74
CA GLY A 716 -18.58 13.52 47.48
C GLY A 716 -18.93 13.21 46.04
N THR A 717 -19.98 12.41 45.82
CA THR A 717 -20.56 12.11 44.51
C THR A 717 -21.29 13.34 43.98
N GLY A 718 -20.56 14.20 43.28
CA GLY A 718 -21.14 15.26 42.45
C GLY A 718 -21.40 14.70 41.05
N GLN A 719 -22.65 14.31 40.77
CA GLN A 719 -23.12 14.02 39.43
C GLN A 719 -23.17 15.35 38.68
N SER A 720 -22.17 15.62 37.83
CA SER A 720 -22.16 16.77 36.93
C SER A 720 -23.19 16.52 35.83
N THR A 721 -24.28 17.28 35.85
CA THR A 721 -25.19 17.43 34.71
C THR A 721 -24.50 18.36 33.70
N GLY A 722 -23.58 17.83 32.89
CA GLY A 722 -23.09 18.55 31.72
C GLY A 722 -24.23 18.68 30.71
N SER A 723 -24.47 19.88 30.18
CA SER A 723 -25.30 20.05 28.99
C SER A 723 -24.70 19.21 27.85
N PRO A 724 -25.53 18.58 26.98
CA PRO A 724 -25.02 17.85 25.83
C PRO A 724 -24.14 18.77 24.98
N ILE A 725 -22.96 18.27 24.59
CA ILE A 725 -22.05 18.99 23.71
C ILE A 725 -22.65 18.94 22.30
N GLN A 726 -22.76 20.10 21.67
CA GLN A 726 -23.23 20.21 20.29
C GLN A 726 -22.04 20.38 19.38
N ARG A 727 -22.06 19.67 18.24
CA ARG A 727 -21.08 19.80 17.17
C ARG A 727 -21.73 20.37 15.91
N LEU A 728 -20.92 21.07 15.13
CA LEU A 728 -21.27 21.68 13.86
C LEU A 728 -20.43 21.04 12.75
N GLN A 729 -21.08 20.44 11.75
CA GLN A 729 -20.41 19.83 10.59
C GLN A 729 -20.89 20.47 9.29
N LEU A 730 -19.95 20.93 8.46
CA LEU A 730 -20.26 21.45 7.12
C LEU A 730 -20.68 20.31 6.18
N MET A 731 -21.75 20.51 5.43
CA MET A 731 -22.17 19.67 4.32
C MET A 731 -21.97 20.48 3.04
N TYR A 732 -20.87 20.30 2.31
CA TYR A 732 -20.57 21.12 1.12
C TYR A 732 -21.19 20.52 -0.15
N PRO A 733 -21.46 21.32 -1.19
CA PRO A 733 -22.03 20.81 -2.44
C PRO A 733 -20.99 19.95 -3.17
N ALA A 734 -21.42 18.79 -3.68
CA ALA A 734 -20.51 17.83 -4.30
C ALA A 734 -20.93 17.48 -5.72
N ALA A 735 -19.97 17.10 -6.57
CA ALA A 735 -20.24 16.75 -7.95
C ALA A 735 -21.14 15.51 -8.01
N ALA A 736 -22.20 15.54 -8.81
CA ALA A 736 -23.09 14.39 -8.96
C ALA A 736 -22.37 13.14 -9.51
N ASN A 737 -21.36 13.36 -10.36
CA ASN A 737 -20.48 12.33 -10.88
C ASN A 737 -19.03 12.86 -10.94
N PRO A 738 -18.26 12.70 -9.84
CA PRO A 738 -16.86 13.13 -9.76
C PRO A 738 -15.97 12.49 -10.84
N GLU A 739 -16.15 11.19 -11.11
CA GLU A 739 -15.37 10.47 -12.12
C GLU A 739 -15.50 11.07 -13.51
N ALA A 740 -16.71 11.50 -13.90
CA ALA A 740 -16.93 12.15 -15.17
C ALA A 740 -16.22 13.51 -15.29
N LEU A 741 -15.99 14.21 -14.18
CA LEU A 741 -15.16 15.41 -14.16
C LEU A 741 -13.69 15.02 -14.28
N TYR A 742 -13.20 14.05 -13.51
CA TYR A 742 -11.81 13.57 -13.63
C TYR A 742 -11.47 13.09 -15.05
N ALA A 743 -12.41 12.45 -15.76
CA ALA A 743 -12.28 12.02 -17.14
C ALA A 743 -12.05 13.17 -18.15
N LEU A 744 -12.21 14.44 -17.75
CA LEU A 744 -11.79 15.58 -18.58
C LEU A 744 -10.28 15.63 -18.79
N SER A 745 -9.49 15.01 -17.89
CA SER A 745 -8.03 14.90 -18.01
C SER A 745 -7.60 14.12 -19.26
N GLU A 746 -8.41 13.19 -19.78
CA GLU A 746 -8.12 12.53 -21.07
C GLU A 746 -8.12 13.50 -22.26
N ARG A 747 -8.66 14.71 -22.07
CA ARG A 747 -8.82 15.74 -23.10
C ARG A 747 -8.16 17.05 -22.72
N SER A 748 -7.33 17.04 -21.68
CA SER A 748 -6.60 18.20 -21.19
C SER A 748 -5.23 17.79 -20.69
N ASP A 749 -4.27 18.71 -20.74
CA ASP A 749 -2.95 18.51 -20.11
C ASP A 749 -2.99 18.79 -18.58
N SER A 750 -4.17 18.71 -17.95
CA SER A 750 -4.33 18.95 -16.52
C SER A 750 -5.53 18.23 -15.93
N ARG A 751 -5.35 17.72 -14.71
CA ARG A 751 -6.38 17.04 -13.94
C ARG A 751 -7.29 18.04 -13.21
N PRO A 752 -8.62 17.85 -13.26
CA PRO A 752 -9.53 18.62 -12.43
C PRO A 752 -9.33 18.37 -10.93
N ALA A 753 -9.48 19.41 -10.13
CA ALA A 753 -9.45 19.34 -8.67
C ALA A 753 -10.84 19.61 -8.09
N LEU A 754 -11.28 18.74 -7.19
CA LEU A 754 -12.52 18.86 -6.43
C LEU A 754 -12.15 19.03 -4.95
N TYR A 755 -12.52 20.17 -4.36
CA TYR A 755 -12.11 20.52 -3.00
C TYR A 755 -13.20 20.17 -1.97
N ASN A 756 -12.78 19.97 -0.72
CA ASN A 756 -13.61 19.60 0.44
C ASN A 756 -14.48 20.75 1.00
N ASP A 757 -14.70 21.77 0.18
CA ASP A 757 -15.56 22.92 0.42
C ASP A 757 -16.48 23.21 -0.78
N GLY A 758 -16.55 22.29 -1.74
CA GLY A 758 -17.41 22.37 -2.92
C GLY A 758 -16.82 23.16 -4.09
N ARG A 759 -15.63 23.74 -3.94
CA ARG A 759 -14.89 24.34 -5.05
C ARG A 759 -14.49 23.29 -6.08
N VAL A 760 -14.54 23.67 -7.34
CA VAL A 760 -14.13 22.86 -8.49
C VAL A 760 -13.24 23.70 -9.38
N TYR A 761 -12.09 23.12 -9.73
CA TYR A 761 -11.19 23.66 -10.74
C TYR A 761 -11.02 22.61 -11.85
N ALA A 762 -11.66 22.83 -12.99
CA ALA A 762 -11.62 21.92 -14.14
C ALA A 762 -10.97 22.58 -15.37
N TYR A 763 -10.57 21.76 -16.33
CA TYR A 763 -9.90 22.20 -17.56
C TYR A 763 -10.47 21.46 -18.78
N THR A 764 -10.43 22.12 -19.94
CA THR A 764 -10.60 21.47 -21.24
C THR A 764 -9.56 21.96 -22.23
N GLY A 765 -9.14 21.12 -23.18
CA GLY A 765 -8.11 21.47 -24.17
C GLY A 765 -6.68 21.40 -23.61
N SER A 766 -5.69 21.56 -24.48
CA SER A 766 -4.26 21.45 -24.15
C SER A 766 -3.44 22.65 -24.65
N GLY A 767 -2.33 22.94 -23.98
CA GLY A 767 -1.41 24.03 -24.29
C GLY A 767 -2.13 25.38 -24.40
N VAL A 768 -1.96 26.04 -25.55
CA VAL A 768 -2.60 27.35 -25.83
C VAL A 768 -4.12 27.29 -25.96
N SER A 769 -4.71 26.10 -26.15
CA SER A 769 -6.16 25.91 -26.25
C SER A 769 -6.84 25.58 -24.91
N LYS A 770 -6.04 25.51 -23.83
CA LYS A 770 -6.52 25.19 -22.49
C LYS A 770 -7.49 26.25 -21.98
N LYS A 771 -8.70 25.82 -21.61
CA LYS A 771 -9.74 26.65 -21.00
C LYS A 771 -9.98 26.22 -19.56
N PRO A 772 -9.68 27.07 -18.56
CA PRO A 772 -9.97 26.80 -17.17
C PRO A 772 -11.43 27.12 -16.82
N TYR A 773 -11.99 26.34 -15.91
CA TYR A 773 -13.31 26.54 -15.30
C TYR A 773 -13.15 26.51 -13.78
N LYS A 774 -13.54 27.59 -13.11
CA LYS A 774 -13.37 27.79 -11.67
C LYS A 774 -14.70 28.18 -11.05
N GLY A 775 -15.14 27.44 -10.02
CA GLY A 775 -16.39 27.75 -9.36
C GLY A 775 -16.68 26.90 -8.13
N VAL A 776 -17.87 27.08 -7.56
CA VAL A 776 -18.42 26.22 -6.50
C VAL A 776 -19.70 25.58 -7.02
N LEU A 777 -19.91 24.30 -6.73
CA LEU A 777 -21.10 23.59 -7.18
C LEU A 777 -22.37 24.06 -6.45
N ASP A 778 -23.51 23.95 -7.12
CA ASP A 778 -24.82 23.92 -6.48
C ASP A 778 -25.10 22.51 -5.93
N TYR A 779 -25.86 22.40 -4.85
CA TYR A 779 -26.32 21.11 -4.33
C TYR A 779 -27.31 20.45 -5.28
N LEU A 780 -28.16 21.23 -5.97
CA LEU A 780 -29.24 20.68 -6.78
C LEU A 780 -28.72 20.02 -8.07
N VAL A 781 -29.14 18.78 -8.28
CA VAL A 781 -28.91 18.04 -9.51
C VAL A 781 -30.25 17.79 -10.20
N THR A 782 -30.31 18.20 -11.47
CA THR A 782 -31.49 18.04 -12.32
C THR A 782 -31.28 16.86 -13.25
N PRO A 783 -32.19 15.86 -13.29
CA PRO A 783 -32.05 14.70 -14.16
C PRO A 783 -32.12 15.08 -15.63
N GLY A 784 -31.45 14.30 -16.47
CA GLY A 784 -31.53 14.48 -17.91
C GLY A 784 -31.37 13.18 -18.68
N THR A 785 -31.16 13.30 -19.98
CA THR A 785 -31.02 12.15 -20.89
C THR A 785 -29.55 11.84 -21.16
N PRO A 786 -29.14 10.56 -21.18
CA PRO A 786 -27.75 10.17 -21.44
C PRO A 786 -27.15 10.83 -22.68
N THR A 787 -25.92 11.32 -22.54
CA THR A 787 -25.25 12.10 -23.59
C THR A 787 -24.50 11.23 -24.61
N GLY A 788 -24.32 9.94 -24.31
CA GLY A 788 -23.51 9.02 -25.10
C GLY A 788 -22.00 9.25 -24.98
N ARG A 789 -21.54 9.98 -23.95
CA ARG A 789 -20.12 10.27 -23.68
C ARG A 789 -19.68 9.69 -22.34
N SER A 790 -18.38 9.46 -22.17
CA SER A 790 -17.77 9.01 -20.90
C SER A 790 -17.40 10.16 -19.94
N TYR A 791 -17.31 11.39 -20.43
CA TYR A 791 -16.87 12.57 -19.68
C TYR A 791 -17.97 13.63 -19.54
N ALA A 792 -17.83 14.51 -18.54
CA ALA A 792 -18.73 15.64 -18.31
C ALA A 792 -18.57 16.75 -19.36
N GLN A 793 -19.64 17.50 -19.64
CA GLN A 793 -19.60 18.69 -20.48
C GLN A 793 -19.79 19.93 -19.61
N ILE A 794 -18.97 20.97 -19.81
CA ILE A 794 -19.09 22.24 -19.08
C ILE A 794 -19.45 23.35 -20.07
N ASN A 795 -20.66 23.88 -19.93
CA ASN A 795 -21.22 24.93 -20.78
C ASN A 795 -21.44 26.20 -19.98
N GLU A 796 -21.09 27.36 -20.53
CA GLU A 796 -21.38 28.66 -19.90
C GLU A 796 -22.87 28.97 -19.99
N ILE A 797 -23.44 29.52 -18.92
CA ILE A 797 -24.85 29.91 -18.78
C ILE A 797 -24.94 31.33 -18.21
N GLU A 798 -26.15 31.92 -18.26
CA GLU A 798 -26.40 33.21 -17.62
C GLU A 798 -26.22 33.12 -16.10
N ASP A 799 -25.80 34.23 -15.49
CA ASP A 799 -25.68 34.43 -14.04
C ASP A 799 -26.94 33.97 -13.28
N VAL A 800 -26.82 32.89 -12.50
CA VAL A 800 -27.90 32.27 -11.73
C VAL A 800 -27.91 32.79 -10.29
N ASN A 801 -26.74 33.06 -9.68
CA ASN A 801 -26.61 33.49 -8.29
C ASN A 801 -26.69 35.03 -8.10
N GLY A 802 -26.73 35.79 -9.20
CA GLY A 802 -26.83 37.25 -9.22
C GLY A 802 -25.57 37.98 -8.77
N ASP A 803 -24.39 37.36 -8.89
CA ASP A 803 -23.11 37.95 -8.50
C ASP A 803 -22.46 38.82 -9.59
N GLY A 804 -23.05 38.86 -10.79
CA GLY A 804 -22.61 39.63 -11.93
C GLY A 804 -21.68 38.87 -12.89
N PHE A 805 -21.41 37.59 -12.66
CA PHE A 805 -20.62 36.73 -13.54
C PHE A 805 -21.47 35.59 -14.15
N ASN A 806 -21.11 35.16 -15.36
CA ASN A 806 -21.80 34.04 -16.00
C ASN A 806 -21.40 32.71 -15.32
N ASP A 807 -22.38 31.87 -15.03
CA ASP A 807 -22.14 30.58 -14.38
C ASP A 807 -21.85 29.47 -15.40
N TYR A 808 -21.62 28.26 -14.88
CA TYR A 808 -21.46 27.06 -15.70
C TYR A 808 -22.55 26.02 -15.41
N ARG A 809 -22.97 25.30 -16.46
CA ARG A 809 -23.75 24.06 -16.37
C ARG A 809 -22.84 22.89 -16.69
N ILE A 810 -22.70 22.00 -15.72
CA ILE A 810 -22.08 20.70 -15.89
C ILE A 810 -23.16 19.72 -16.32
N VAL A 811 -22.94 18.97 -17.40
CA VAL A 811 -23.80 17.89 -17.87
C VAL A 811 -23.01 16.59 -17.84
N TYR A 812 -23.46 15.64 -17.03
CA TYR A 812 -22.80 14.36 -16.81
C TYR A 812 -23.16 13.31 -17.89
N PRO A 813 -22.38 12.23 -18.02
CA PRO A 813 -22.62 11.13 -18.97
C PRO A 813 -24.05 10.59 -18.97
N ASN A 814 -24.65 10.43 -17.80
CA ASN A 814 -26.01 9.93 -17.60
C ASN A 814 -27.09 10.95 -17.99
N GLY A 815 -26.72 12.19 -18.32
CA GLY A 815 -27.62 13.27 -18.69
C GLY A 815 -27.93 14.24 -17.56
N ASP A 816 -27.63 13.89 -16.32
CA ASP A 816 -27.86 14.75 -15.17
C ASP A 816 -27.06 16.05 -15.32
N SER A 817 -27.60 17.14 -14.78
CA SER A 817 -26.93 18.44 -14.83
C SER A 817 -26.94 19.16 -13.50
N GLN A 818 -25.88 19.91 -13.27
CA GLN A 818 -25.61 20.65 -12.03
C GLN A 818 -25.04 22.01 -12.39
N VAL A 819 -25.42 23.04 -11.63
CA VAL A 819 -24.85 24.38 -11.79
C VAL A 819 -23.54 24.45 -11.02
N MET A 820 -22.55 25.14 -11.59
CA MET A 820 -21.31 25.52 -10.95
C MET A 820 -21.19 27.03 -11.04
N TYR A 821 -21.35 27.70 -9.91
CA TYR A 821 -21.29 29.14 -9.81
C TYR A 821 -19.87 29.62 -10.05
N GLN A 822 -19.67 30.54 -10.99
CA GLN A 822 -18.33 31.02 -11.29
C GLN A 822 -17.75 31.76 -10.09
N CYS A 823 -16.49 31.48 -9.75
CA CYS A 823 -15.78 32.30 -8.78
C CYS A 823 -14.37 32.65 -9.23
N ALA A 824 -14.16 33.94 -9.51
CA ALA A 824 -12.89 34.45 -10.01
C ALA A 824 -11.78 34.46 -8.93
N VAL A 825 -12.13 34.74 -7.67
CA VAL A 825 -11.17 34.95 -6.56
C VAL A 825 -11.05 33.77 -5.60
N CYS A 826 -11.88 32.74 -5.74
CA CYS A 826 -11.92 31.62 -4.78
C CYS A 826 -10.71 30.68 -4.87
N PHE A 827 -9.79 30.89 -5.81
CA PHE A 827 -8.63 30.04 -6.07
C PHE A 827 -7.32 30.84 -6.16
N GLU A 828 -7.37 32.11 -5.76
CA GLU A 828 -6.22 32.98 -5.50
C GLU A 828 -5.87 32.90 -4.02
#